data_AF-A0A1V4TMP0-F1
#
_entry.id   AF-A0A1V4TMP0-F1
#
_cell.length_a   1.000
_cell.length_b   1.000
_cell.length_c   1.000
_cell.angle_alpha   90.00
_cell.angle_beta   90.00
_cell.angle_gamma   90.00
#
_symmetry.space_group_name_H-M   'P 1'
#
loop_
_entity.id
_entity.type
_entity.pdbx_description
1 polymer ?
#
loop_
_entity_poly.entity_id
_entity_poly.type
_entity_poly.pdbx_seq_one_letter_code
_entity_poly.pdbx_strand_id
1 'polypeptide(L)'
;MVRSTEIIEKIQHTLSKEDWLSVEAPVLELKAQQVRKSRKILISQINQIIIDTALKNDRPGILLALPDIQGSEIDDLFSRIVRQYISSKRDKWYTIIYSLAEKLGKKSNQSRVFAMVARDLIDAGVSEKDPDFIGNGMEILGHISFRKYRSDIMIDIIPLLIVWAVTIHDKKLLCTSLRLIGEIGDISKRSVLHAELSKALATIAIQKRDRTAFFYSIQSAAEIHQKIRRQTCIAAIIERGAKSLFGKEMADIPQFIDNFGTISPEAQLEIISALTAQLLERIKDKEQIETVLQAICGKRPSATGTIIIDLLKKAERSGELWYLSTALDLQQHIGESRSYPLREMIHAAIAVATATGNMQVLNDLIPVIEKNSSIVGISRTYLQFSQIMLASGDFGSALQLFGKISHDTETHPQYSDILTQILKGGFRDDSIPIVDKILLAKLNETTVSGAVYRAAVEIAKEAPFEDIVSHIRSFNDLIVLHPRQDHLFFECITILGDRGFLNIHDPGILIRLAEAIFDQGIKERAVSSIVIKIAKIGVQIKNRDYLQRAVGLTCEIDGQETRSATLSSIIDEASLLAAQQGDLDLLLRMRAWSSSLLKQELAVYAMANIIDGVVKYAIDKKSSDALEEAYLIAREINDPSLKAQLFERIAECFVRIGCIILKEPSTSSAKEDFASAKRAFSRGLEIINQDIKSPQVSLKIAGIIDIIINHSKSSSNPDFIIPLAMYTAEIHNTFERDAMMSRIISSLQTDIIHPSSTDPYEIMAYLLQRSEMAKVDPDVIDLVSRILRMIVDPFVRLSGLAGLAESVIQLQDLAQAKPVLEEIKNGLKDLPAEYQKILLLSDLTILYCRIDTGTASECLREGIRRLEGVEYNREALARRQIVFAIVRLNTVLPESRWVDTALQVISKITDPIEYINSLIAVYGMIREDHERGNEILGYMTDAVEKIASPYEKVSTLLDIIPLAIQSTNGDTPSKLLKKAEVLTKKINIQFIADRMRDNIAQIYIMLAQNNPDKKYIDSAIAVIRNIDDDNLRQNYLTKIGYPETYEIPPQYVKIKTLSEKMIAEGFHQNQVTVLERLVMTVADRGREALFFSELAIFFRKAKEEKVASRMLQNAVREARIIRPLSRRSYIMCDIALKLHAAGCVRTAQDILDNAIDAATNIRQSALRDEVFDELGLAIRIMQEMEQ
;
A
#
# COMPACT_ATOMS: atom_id res chain seq x y z
N MET A 1 -24.12 -38.78 31.42
CA MET A 1 -23.32 -39.13 30.23
C MET A 1 -22.93 -40.61 30.18
N VAL A 2 -22.58 -41.27 31.29
CA VAL A 2 -22.17 -42.68 31.29
C VAL A 2 -23.26 -43.66 30.78
N ARG A 3 -24.53 -43.47 31.15
CA ARG A 3 -25.65 -44.34 30.68
C ARG A 3 -26.05 -44.16 29.22
N SER A 4 -25.73 -43.04 28.57
CA SER A 4 -26.13 -42.76 27.17
C SER A 4 -25.17 -43.40 26.15
N THR A 5 -23.89 -43.51 26.49
CA THR A 5 -22.88 -44.23 25.69
C THR A 5 -23.10 -45.74 25.72
N GLU A 6 -23.48 -46.31 26.87
CA GLU A 6 -23.78 -47.75 26.99
C GLU A 6 -24.95 -48.21 26.11
N ILE A 7 -25.98 -47.38 25.92
CA ILE A 7 -27.12 -47.72 25.05
C ILE A 7 -26.74 -47.70 23.57
N ILE A 8 -25.94 -46.72 23.14
CA ILE A 8 -25.44 -46.63 21.77
C ILE A 8 -24.52 -47.81 21.45
N GLU A 9 -23.60 -48.15 22.35
CA GLU A 9 -22.72 -49.32 22.20
C GLU A 9 -23.49 -50.63 22.17
N LYS A 10 -24.53 -50.79 23.01
CA LYS A 10 -25.43 -51.95 22.95
C LYS A 10 -26.13 -52.05 21.60
N ILE A 11 -26.67 -50.95 21.07
CA ILE A 11 -27.35 -50.94 19.76
C ILE A 11 -26.37 -51.29 18.64
N GLN A 12 -25.16 -50.71 18.63
CA GLN A 12 -24.12 -51.03 17.65
C GLN A 12 -23.68 -52.50 17.70
N HIS A 13 -23.51 -53.04 18.91
CA HIS A 13 -23.14 -54.45 19.09
C HIS A 13 -24.29 -55.39 18.69
N THR A 14 -25.54 -55.01 18.92
CA THR A 14 -26.71 -55.84 18.61
C THR A 14 -27.02 -55.85 17.10
N LEU A 15 -26.87 -54.70 16.43
CA LEU A 15 -26.99 -54.59 14.97
C LEU A 15 -25.96 -55.45 14.21
N SER A 16 -24.87 -55.89 14.86
CA SER A 16 -23.84 -56.77 14.27
C SER A 16 -24.19 -58.27 14.28
N LYS A 17 -25.18 -58.72 15.07
CA LYS A 17 -25.50 -60.15 15.28
C LYS A 17 -26.65 -60.69 14.41
N GLU A 18 -26.97 -60.02 13.30
CA GLU A 18 -28.02 -60.38 12.33
C GLU A 18 -29.49 -60.37 12.82
N ASP A 19 -29.77 -60.17 14.12
CA ASP A 19 -31.14 -60.20 14.65
C ASP A 19 -31.67 -58.80 15.02
N TRP A 20 -32.32 -58.11 14.08
CA TRP A 20 -32.82 -56.73 14.28
C TRP A 20 -33.98 -56.64 15.28
N LEU A 21 -34.72 -57.72 15.52
CA LEU A 21 -35.80 -57.80 16.53
C LEU A 21 -35.25 -57.60 17.95
N SER A 22 -33.99 -57.96 18.19
CA SER A 22 -33.32 -57.77 19.48
C SER A 22 -32.93 -56.31 19.79
N VAL A 23 -33.02 -55.40 18.80
CA VAL A 23 -32.79 -53.95 18.96
C VAL A 23 -34.02 -53.24 19.57
N GLU A 24 -35.20 -53.87 19.54
CA GLU A 24 -36.46 -53.27 20.00
C GLU A 24 -36.48 -53.03 21.54
N ALA A 25 -35.87 -53.92 22.32
CA ALA A 25 -35.79 -53.82 23.78
C ALA A 25 -34.89 -52.65 24.28
N PRO A 26 -33.64 -52.47 23.78
CA PRO A 26 -32.83 -51.28 24.08
C PRO A 26 -33.49 -49.96 23.65
N VAL A 27 -34.25 -49.99 22.54
CA VAL A 27 -34.97 -48.82 22.02
C VAL A 27 -36.20 -48.46 22.88
N LEU A 28 -36.83 -49.43 23.53
CA LEU A 28 -37.90 -49.20 24.51
C LEU A 28 -37.39 -48.64 25.85
N GLU A 29 -36.19 -49.03 26.31
CA GLU A 29 -35.53 -48.44 27.50
C GLU A 29 -35.32 -46.92 27.37
N LEU A 30 -35.09 -46.41 26.15
CA LEU A 30 -34.97 -44.98 25.86
C LEU A 30 -36.27 -44.18 26.08
N LYS A 31 -37.45 -44.84 26.06
CA LYS A 31 -38.73 -44.16 26.31
C LYS A 31 -38.92 -43.77 27.79
N ALA A 32 -38.14 -44.34 28.72
CA ALA A 32 -38.27 -44.16 30.17
C ALA A 32 -37.42 -43.02 30.79
N GLN A 33 -36.55 -42.33 30.04
CA GLN A 33 -35.72 -41.23 30.56
C GLN A 33 -36.46 -39.86 30.55
N GLN A 34 -36.39 -39.12 31.67
CA GLN A 34 -37.25 -37.96 31.99
C GLN A 34 -36.92 -36.61 31.29
N VAL A 35 -35.84 -36.46 30.51
CA VAL A 35 -35.45 -35.15 29.93
C VAL A 35 -35.66 -35.10 28.40
N ARG A 36 -36.60 -34.24 27.96
CA ARG A 36 -37.11 -34.15 26.56
C ARG A 36 -36.07 -33.79 25.49
N LYS A 37 -35.05 -32.98 25.82
CA LYS A 37 -34.09 -32.42 24.85
C LYS A 37 -32.92 -33.36 24.53
N SER A 38 -32.38 -34.04 25.55
CA SER A 38 -31.37 -35.09 25.41
C SER A 38 -31.91 -36.32 24.67
N ARG A 39 -33.19 -36.64 24.84
CA ARG A 39 -33.87 -37.74 24.12
C ARG A 39 -33.94 -37.53 22.60
N LYS A 40 -34.18 -36.30 22.12
CA LYS A 40 -34.24 -36.01 20.68
C LYS A 40 -32.89 -36.19 19.99
N ILE A 41 -31.81 -35.73 20.62
CA ILE A 41 -30.44 -35.87 20.10
C ILE A 41 -30.06 -37.35 20.04
N LEU A 42 -30.40 -38.10 21.09
CA LEU A 42 -30.12 -39.53 21.16
C LEU A 42 -30.91 -40.34 20.12
N ILE A 43 -32.19 -40.00 19.87
CA ILE A 43 -33.01 -40.61 18.81
C ILE A 43 -32.42 -40.34 17.42
N SER A 44 -31.98 -39.11 17.15
CA SER A 44 -31.37 -38.74 15.86
C SER A 44 -30.07 -39.52 15.61
N GLN A 45 -29.21 -39.64 16.62
CA GLN A 45 -27.97 -40.44 16.53
C GLN A 45 -28.25 -41.92 16.27
N ILE A 46 -29.28 -42.49 16.91
CA ILE A 46 -29.69 -43.88 16.69
C ILE A 46 -30.30 -44.07 15.29
N ASN A 47 -31.16 -43.14 14.85
CA ASN A 47 -31.75 -43.16 13.51
C ASN A 47 -30.65 -43.19 12.44
N GLN A 48 -29.61 -42.37 12.57
CA GLN A 48 -28.49 -42.37 11.62
C GLN A 48 -27.76 -43.71 11.58
N ILE A 49 -27.47 -44.32 12.74
CA ILE A 49 -26.83 -45.64 12.80
C ILE A 49 -27.69 -46.70 12.10
N ILE A 50 -29.00 -46.70 12.33
CA ILE A 50 -29.93 -47.65 11.70
C ILE A 50 -30.00 -47.45 10.19
N ILE A 51 -30.09 -46.20 9.72
CA ILE A 51 -30.18 -45.84 8.30
C ILE A 51 -28.90 -46.25 7.56
N ASP A 52 -27.74 -45.88 8.10
CA ASP A 52 -26.44 -46.20 7.51
C ASP A 52 -26.21 -47.71 7.45
N THR A 53 -26.63 -48.44 8.49
CA THR A 53 -26.54 -49.91 8.52
C THR A 53 -27.45 -50.55 7.48
N ALA A 54 -28.70 -50.07 7.34
CA ALA A 54 -29.66 -50.59 6.37
C ALA A 54 -29.19 -50.37 4.92
N LEU A 55 -28.65 -49.19 4.62
CA LEU A 55 -28.13 -48.85 3.29
C LEU A 55 -26.82 -49.59 2.98
N LYS A 56 -25.86 -49.62 3.92
CA LYS A 56 -24.56 -50.30 3.73
C LYS A 56 -24.71 -51.80 3.52
N ASN A 57 -25.65 -52.43 4.23
CA ASN A 57 -25.88 -53.87 4.15
C ASN A 57 -26.98 -54.26 3.15
N ASP A 58 -27.56 -53.28 2.45
CA ASP A 58 -28.65 -53.45 1.48
C ASP A 58 -29.84 -54.28 2.02
N ARG A 59 -30.24 -54.01 3.27
CA ARG A 59 -31.34 -54.69 3.98
C ARG A 59 -32.42 -53.68 4.42
N PRO A 60 -33.46 -53.43 3.60
CA PRO A 60 -34.49 -52.41 3.89
C PRO A 60 -35.31 -52.71 5.16
N GLY A 61 -35.46 -53.98 5.53
CA GLY A 61 -36.22 -54.39 6.72
C GLY A 61 -35.69 -53.82 8.03
N ILE A 62 -34.40 -53.47 8.10
CA ILE A 62 -33.77 -52.85 9.28
C ILE A 62 -34.39 -51.47 9.57
N LEU A 63 -34.88 -50.74 8.56
CA LEU A 63 -35.52 -49.44 8.73
C LEU A 63 -36.85 -49.51 9.49
N LEU A 64 -37.48 -50.69 9.59
CA LEU A 64 -38.68 -50.88 10.42
C LEU A 64 -38.38 -50.71 11.92
N ALA A 65 -37.11 -50.81 12.34
CA ALA A 65 -36.69 -50.59 13.72
C ALA A 65 -36.59 -49.10 14.11
N LEU A 66 -36.78 -48.16 13.17
CA LEU A 66 -36.74 -46.72 13.45
C LEU A 66 -37.79 -46.33 14.51
N PRO A 67 -37.38 -45.79 15.69
CA PRO A 67 -38.29 -45.49 16.80
C PRO A 67 -39.27 -44.34 16.56
N ASP A 68 -38.81 -43.28 15.88
CA ASP A 68 -39.60 -42.11 15.47
C ASP A 68 -38.84 -41.38 14.36
N ILE A 69 -39.54 -40.86 13.35
CA ILE A 69 -38.94 -40.11 12.25
C ILE A 69 -39.20 -38.63 12.49
N GLN A 70 -38.17 -37.90 12.91
CA GLN A 70 -38.31 -36.47 13.19
C GLN A 70 -38.57 -35.70 11.90
N GLY A 71 -39.36 -34.61 11.98
CA GLY A 71 -39.81 -33.86 10.80
C GLY A 71 -38.69 -33.33 9.90
N SER A 72 -37.51 -33.04 10.45
CA SER A 72 -36.31 -32.61 9.71
C SER A 72 -35.59 -33.74 8.98
N GLU A 73 -35.81 -35.00 9.36
CA GLU A 73 -35.12 -36.18 8.81
C GLU A 73 -35.93 -36.88 7.71
N ILE A 74 -37.21 -36.52 7.53
CA ILE A 74 -38.13 -37.18 6.60
C ILE A 74 -37.61 -37.13 5.15
N ASP A 75 -37.29 -35.93 4.64
CA ASP A 75 -36.97 -35.79 3.21
C ASP A 75 -35.63 -36.45 2.87
N ASP A 76 -34.64 -36.35 3.76
CA ASP A 76 -33.33 -37.01 3.61
C ASP A 76 -33.48 -38.53 3.59
N LEU A 77 -34.22 -39.11 4.56
CA LEU A 77 -34.44 -40.55 4.65
C LEU A 77 -35.09 -41.09 3.37
N PHE A 78 -36.21 -40.50 2.95
CA PHE A 78 -36.94 -41.00 1.79
C PHE A 78 -36.18 -40.76 0.49
N SER A 79 -35.42 -39.66 0.35
CA SER A 79 -34.56 -39.45 -0.81
C SER A 79 -33.45 -40.52 -0.91
N ARG A 80 -32.82 -40.88 0.22
CA ARG A 80 -31.80 -41.95 0.27
C ARG A 80 -32.39 -43.32 -0.08
N ILE A 81 -33.60 -43.62 0.41
CA ILE A 81 -34.32 -44.86 0.08
C ILE A 81 -34.63 -44.93 -1.42
N VAL A 82 -35.18 -43.86 -2.01
CA VAL A 82 -35.51 -43.83 -3.44
C VAL A 82 -34.26 -43.98 -4.30
N ARG A 83 -33.15 -43.31 -3.95
CA ARG A 83 -31.87 -43.50 -4.64
C ARG A 83 -31.35 -44.93 -4.54
N GLN A 84 -31.49 -45.56 -3.37
CA GLN A 84 -31.13 -46.96 -3.19
C GLN A 84 -32.03 -47.88 -4.04
N TYR A 85 -33.32 -47.59 -4.15
CA TYR A 85 -34.22 -48.34 -5.04
C TYR A 85 -33.85 -48.18 -6.51
N ILE A 86 -33.63 -46.94 -6.98
CA ILE A 86 -33.23 -46.66 -8.37
C ILE A 86 -31.93 -47.41 -8.73
N SER A 87 -30.93 -47.37 -7.84
CA SER A 87 -29.63 -48.02 -8.06
C SER A 87 -29.66 -49.54 -7.92
N SER A 88 -30.39 -50.09 -6.94
CA SER A 88 -30.42 -51.54 -6.67
C SER A 88 -31.48 -52.30 -7.46
N LYS A 89 -32.52 -51.61 -7.96
CA LYS A 89 -33.74 -52.16 -8.58
C LYS A 89 -34.45 -53.25 -7.76
N ARG A 90 -34.23 -53.29 -6.45
CA ARG A 90 -34.87 -54.27 -5.55
C ARG A 90 -36.21 -53.76 -5.05
N ASP A 91 -37.30 -54.43 -5.40
CA ASP A 91 -38.67 -54.04 -5.00
C ASP A 91 -38.88 -53.91 -3.50
N LYS A 92 -38.08 -54.60 -2.67
CA LYS A 92 -38.13 -54.45 -1.21
C LYS A 92 -37.82 -53.02 -0.74
N TRP A 93 -37.02 -52.25 -1.49
CA TRP A 93 -36.76 -50.83 -1.23
C TRP A 93 -37.89 -49.91 -1.72
N TYR A 94 -38.71 -50.35 -2.68
CA TYR A 94 -39.92 -49.64 -3.09
C TYR A 94 -41.07 -49.89 -2.10
N THR A 95 -41.29 -51.14 -1.68
CA THR A 95 -42.36 -51.50 -0.75
C THR A 95 -42.17 -50.88 0.64
N ILE A 96 -40.92 -50.75 1.12
CA ILE A 96 -40.62 -50.14 2.42
C ILE A 96 -41.03 -48.65 2.51
N ILE A 97 -41.13 -47.95 1.37
CA ILE A 97 -41.56 -46.54 1.32
C ILE A 97 -42.97 -46.41 1.88
N TYR A 98 -43.89 -47.30 1.49
CA TYR A 98 -45.26 -47.28 1.98
C TYR A 98 -45.31 -47.56 3.50
N SER A 99 -44.60 -48.59 3.97
CA SER A 99 -44.57 -48.94 5.39
C SER A 99 -43.96 -47.85 6.29
N LEU A 100 -42.94 -47.14 5.82
CA LEU A 100 -42.35 -46.02 6.55
C LEU A 100 -43.21 -44.76 6.47
N ALA A 101 -43.88 -44.52 5.34
CA ALA A 101 -44.79 -43.39 5.18
C ALA A 101 -45.98 -43.50 6.15
N GLU A 102 -46.50 -44.70 6.39
CA GLU A 102 -47.56 -44.93 7.40
C GLU A 102 -47.14 -44.49 8.81
N LYS A 103 -45.85 -44.62 9.16
CA LYS A 103 -45.32 -44.16 10.46
C LYS A 103 -45.26 -42.63 10.57
N LEU A 104 -45.31 -41.90 9.47
CA LEU A 104 -45.38 -40.44 9.47
C LEU A 104 -46.80 -40.01 9.87
N GLY A 105 -47.07 -39.85 11.16
CA GLY A 105 -48.43 -39.64 11.71
C GLY A 105 -49.28 -38.48 11.17
N LYS A 106 -48.79 -37.65 10.22
CA LYS A 106 -49.55 -36.61 9.52
C LYS A 106 -49.72 -36.95 8.03
N LYS A 107 -50.96 -37.01 7.54
CA LYS A 107 -51.29 -37.18 6.10
C LYS A 107 -50.64 -36.15 5.16
N SER A 108 -50.36 -34.95 5.67
CA SER A 108 -49.62 -33.91 4.93
C SER A 108 -48.16 -34.32 4.68
N ASN A 109 -47.49 -34.93 5.67
CA ASN A 109 -46.11 -35.42 5.52
C ASN A 109 -46.07 -36.62 4.58
N GLN A 110 -47.05 -37.52 4.67
CA GLN A 110 -47.20 -38.66 3.74
C GLN A 110 -47.37 -38.17 2.29
N SER A 111 -48.30 -37.24 2.06
CA SER A 111 -48.55 -36.68 0.72
C SER A 111 -47.34 -35.93 0.17
N ARG A 112 -46.55 -35.27 1.04
CA ARG A 112 -45.31 -34.61 0.67
C ARG A 112 -44.22 -35.61 0.25
N VAL A 113 -44.07 -36.70 1.00
CA VAL A 113 -43.13 -37.77 0.67
C VAL A 113 -43.54 -38.45 -0.64
N PHE A 114 -44.80 -38.84 -0.80
CA PHE A 114 -45.27 -39.45 -2.05
C PHE A 114 -45.10 -38.53 -3.26
N ALA A 115 -45.30 -37.21 -3.10
CA ALA A 115 -44.99 -36.26 -4.17
C ALA A 115 -43.50 -36.31 -4.54
N MET A 116 -42.60 -36.19 -3.57
CA MET A 116 -41.15 -36.28 -3.82
C MET A 116 -40.76 -37.59 -4.51
N VAL A 117 -41.23 -38.72 -4.01
CA VAL A 117 -40.92 -40.04 -4.57
C VAL A 117 -41.46 -40.18 -5.99
N ALA A 118 -42.71 -39.76 -6.26
CA ALA A 118 -43.30 -39.84 -7.60
C ALA A 118 -42.50 -39.05 -8.63
N ARG A 119 -42.06 -37.83 -8.29
CA ARG A 119 -41.19 -37.03 -9.17
C ARG A 119 -39.85 -37.70 -9.39
N ASP A 120 -39.17 -38.12 -8.32
CA ASP A 120 -37.83 -38.68 -8.42
C ASP A 120 -37.84 -39.99 -9.24
N LEU A 121 -38.89 -40.80 -9.15
CA LEU A 121 -39.07 -42.00 -9.99
C LEU A 121 -39.40 -41.66 -11.46
N ILE A 122 -40.29 -40.72 -11.72
CA ILE A 122 -40.63 -40.32 -13.11
C ILE A 122 -39.40 -39.70 -13.79
N ASP A 123 -38.64 -38.87 -13.08
CA ASP A 123 -37.40 -38.26 -13.58
C ASP A 123 -36.33 -39.32 -13.89
N ALA A 124 -36.13 -40.27 -12.98
CA ALA A 124 -35.25 -41.42 -13.22
C ALA A 124 -35.73 -42.27 -14.40
N GLY A 125 -37.03 -42.52 -14.53
CA GLY A 125 -37.60 -43.26 -15.65
C GLY A 125 -37.38 -42.59 -17.00
N VAL A 126 -37.50 -41.25 -17.07
CA VAL A 126 -37.18 -40.49 -18.29
C VAL A 126 -35.68 -40.51 -18.59
N SER A 127 -34.84 -40.33 -17.57
CA SER A 127 -33.38 -40.26 -17.69
C SER A 127 -32.74 -41.61 -18.06
N GLU A 128 -33.16 -42.69 -17.40
CA GLU A 128 -32.69 -44.06 -17.64
C GLU A 128 -33.45 -44.79 -18.75
N LYS A 129 -34.52 -44.18 -19.29
CA LYS A 129 -35.46 -44.77 -20.27
C LYS A 129 -36.12 -46.05 -19.77
N ASP A 130 -36.41 -46.11 -18.47
CA ASP A 130 -37.02 -47.28 -17.82
C ASP A 130 -38.54 -47.03 -17.60
N PRO A 131 -39.42 -47.74 -18.32
CA PRO A 131 -40.86 -47.55 -18.21
C PRO A 131 -41.42 -48.00 -16.84
N ASP A 132 -40.74 -48.89 -16.13
CA ASP A 132 -41.22 -49.42 -14.85
C ASP A 132 -41.15 -48.34 -13.77
N PHE A 133 -40.13 -47.48 -13.78
CA PHE A 133 -40.06 -46.33 -12.88
C PHE A 133 -41.13 -45.27 -13.16
N ILE A 134 -41.48 -45.05 -14.43
CA ILE A 134 -42.60 -44.17 -14.79
C ILE A 134 -43.92 -44.78 -14.30
N GLY A 135 -44.12 -46.08 -14.48
CA GLY A 135 -45.29 -46.81 -13.96
C GLY A 135 -45.41 -46.70 -12.44
N ASN A 136 -44.34 -47.02 -11.72
CA ASN A 136 -44.28 -46.98 -10.25
C ASN A 136 -44.43 -45.56 -9.69
N GLY A 137 -43.91 -44.54 -10.39
CA GLY A 137 -44.11 -43.14 -10.04
C GLY A 137 -45.55 -42.67 -10.26
N MET A 138 -46.18 -43.10 -11.36
CA MET A 138 -47.61 -42.84 -11.64
C MET A 138 -48.53 -43.56 -10.65
N GLU A 139 -48.13 -44.73 -10.13
CA GLU A 139 -48.84 -45.42 -9.05
C GLU A 139 -48.77 -44.62 -7.75
N ILE A 140 -47.57 -44.20 -7.32
CA ILE A 140 -47.37 -43.38 -6.10
C ILE A 140 -48.15 -42.07 -6.15
N LEU A 141 -48.24 -41.44 -7.33
CA LEU A 141 -49.04 -40.24 -7.56
C LEU A 141 -50.52 -40.44 -7.15
N GLY A 142 -51.06 -41.66 -7.33
CA GLY A 142 -52.39 -42.06 -6.89
C GLY A 142 -52.60 -41.98 -5.38
N HIS A 143 -51.54 -42.15 -4.58
CA HIS A 143 -51.58 -42.14 -3.12
C HIS A 143 -51.48 -40.74 -2.49
N ILE A 144 -51.28 -39.69 -3.30
CA ILE A 144 -51.25 -38.30 -2.83
C ILE A 144 -52.68 -37.82 -2.57
N SER A 145 -53.05 -37.80 -1.29
CA SER A 145 -54.40 -37.40 -0.84
C SER A 145 -54.57 -35.89 -0.66
N PHE A 146 -53.49 -35.13 -0.50
CA PHE A 146 -53.57 -33.69 -0.22
C PHE A 146 -53.51 -32.86 -1.52
N ARG A 147 -54.60 -32.12 -1.82
CA ARG A 147 -54.78 -31.38 -3.08
C ARG A 147 -53.63 -30.42 -3.41
N LYS A 148 -53.02 -29.78 -2.41
CA LYS A 148 -51.87 -28.87 -2.62
C LYS A 148 -50.70 -29.61 -3.27
N TYR A 149 -50.20 -30.68 -2.63
CA TYR A 149 -49.07 -31.45 -3.16
C TYR A 149 -49.40 -32.13 -4.48
N ARG A 150 -50.67 -32.53 -4.68
CA ARG A 150 -51.13 -33.08 -5.95
C ARG A 150 -51.13 -32.04 -7.08
N SER A 151 -51.53 -30.81 -6.82
CA SER A 151 -51.43 -29.71 -7.78
C SER A 151 -49.97 -29.36 -8.07
N ASP A 152 -49.13 -29.26 -7.04
CA ASP A 152 -47.73 -28.87 -7.17
C ASP A 152 -46.93 -29.92 -7.97
N ILE A 153 -47.11 -31.20 -7.67
CA ILE A 153 -46.36 -32.27 -8.32
C ILE A 153 -46.70 -32.44 -9.80
N MET A 154 -47.96 -32.19 -10.19
CA MET A 154 -48.38 -32.24 -11.60
C MET A 154 -47.63 -31.21 -12.45
N ILE A 155 -47.25 -30.08 -11.85
CA ILE A 155 -46.45 -29.05 -12.54
C ILE A 155 -45.06 -29.59 -12.88
N ASP A 156 -44.49 -30.42 -12.00
CA ASP A 156 -43.14 -30.96 -12.16
C ASP A 156 -43.10 -32.19 -13.09
N ILE A 157 -44.08 -33.09 -12.99
CA ILE A 157 -44.03 -34.38 -13.72
C ILE A 157 -44.57 -34.30 -15.15
N ILE A 158 -45.53 -33.42 -15.44
CA ILE A 158 -46.15 -33.37 -16.78
C ILE A 158 -45.13 -32.98 -17.87
N PRO A 159 -44.20 -32.03 -17.66
CA PRO A 159 -43.10 -31.79 -18.60
C PRO A 159 -42.27 -33.05 -18.90
N LEU A 160 -41.94 -33.84 -17.86
CA LEU A 160 -41.19 -35.10 -18.01
C LEU A 160 -41.99 -36.12 -18.83
N LEU A 161 -43.29 -36.23 -18.57
CA LEU A 161 -44.19 -37.10 -19.34
C LEU A 161 -44.34 -36.66 -20.81
N ILE A 162 -44.32 -35.35 -21.10
CA ILE A 162 -44.33 -34.84 -22.48
C ILE A 162 -43.07 -35.30 -23.22
N VAL A 163 -41.89 -35.12 -22.61
CA VAL A 163 -40.60 -35.52 -23.20
C VAL A 163 -40.61 -37.02 -23.49
N TRP A 164 -41.03 -37.83 -22.52
CA TRP A 164 -41.14 -39.27 -22.71
C TRP A 164 -42.11 -39.63 -23.84
N ALA A 165 -43.33 -39.12 -23.79
CA ALA A 165 -44.38 -39.42 -24.77
C ALA A 165 -43.99 -39.02 -26.21
N VAL A 166 -43.28 -37.90 -26.39
CA VAL A 166 -42.75 -37.51 -27.71
C VAL A 166 -41.66 -38.48 -28.16
N THR A 167 -40.79 -38.93 -27.26
CA THR A 167 -39.70 -39.88 -27.54
C THR A 167 -40.23 -41.24 -28.00
N ILE A 168 -41.25 -41.77 -27.34
CA ILE A 168 -41.86 -43.07 -27.68
C ILE A 168 -43.06 -42.95 -28.65
N HIS A 169 -43.39 -41.73 -29.08
CA HIS A 169 -44.55 -41.40 -29.90
C HIS A 169 -45.90 -41.86 -29.32
N ASP A 170 -46.09 -41.82 -28.00
CA ASP A 170 -47.31 -42.27 -27.33
C ASP A 170 -48.34 -41.14 -27.17
N LYS A 171 -49.32 -41.13 -28.07
CA LYS A 171 -50.49 -40.23 -28.02
C LYS A 171 -51.35 -40.44 -26.77
N LYS A 172 -51.50 -41.68 -26.28
CA LYS A 172 -52.39 -41.99 -25.14
C LYS A 172 -51.83 -41.38 -23.85
N LEU A 173 -50.52 -41.38 -23.69
CA LEU A 173 -49.87 -40.73 -22.55
C LEU A 173 -50.09 -39.22 -22.56
N LEU A 174 -49.91 -38.53 -23.71
CA LEU A 174 -50.20 -37.10 -23.82
C LEU A 174 -51.67 -36.77 -23.53
N CYS A 175 -52.62 -37.56 -24.05
CA CYS A 175 -54.04 -37.39 -23.73
C CYS A 175 -54.35 -37.62 -22.24
N THR A 176 -53.60 -38.52 -21.59
CA THR A 176 -53.74 -38.76 -20.15
C THR A 176 -53.18 -37.61 -19.34
N SER A 177 -51.99 -37.09 -19.69
CA SER A 177 -51.43 -35.86 -19.11
C SER A 177 -52.35 -34.65 -19.31
N LEU A 178 -53.03 -34.55 -20.46
CA LEU A 178 -54.02 -33.50 -20.74
C LEU A 178 -55.26 -33.59 -19.82
N ARG A 179 -55.63 -34.78 -19.34
CA ARG A 179 -56.66 -34.90 -18.30
C ARG A 179 -56.12 -34.51 -16.93
N LEU A 180 -54.88 -34.87 -16.62
CA LEU A 180 -54.24 -34.60 -15.33
C LEU A 180 -53.99 -33.10 -15.08
N ILE A 181 -53.71 -32.30 -16.11
CA ILE A 181 -53.59 -30.83 -15.92
C ILE A 181 -54.86 -30.18 -15.33
N GLY A 182 -56.03 -30.83 -15.46
CA GLY A 182 -57.29 -30.36 -14.86
C GLY A 182 -57.24 -30.29 -13.33
N GLU A 183 -56.35 -31.04 -12.69
CA GLU A 183 -56.16 -31.04 -11.24
C GLU A 183 -55.30 -29.85 -10.72
N ILE A 184 -54.55 -29.18 -11.62
CA ILE A 184 -53.67 -28.05 -11.27
C ILE A 184 -54.48 -26.81 -10.96
N GLY A 185 -54.48 -26.31 -9.72
CA GLY A 185 -55.28 -25.15 -9.32
C GLY A 185 -54.88 -23.84 -9.99
N ASP A 186 -53.60 -23.68 -10.36
CA ASP A 186 -53.07 -22.48 -11.02
C ASP A 186 -53.41 -22.48 -12.53
N ILE A 187 -54.30 -21.57 -12.93
CA ILE A 187 -54.76 -21.41 -14.32
C ILE A 187 -53.60 -21.08 -15.27
N SER A 188 -52.60 -20.33 -14.81
CA SER A 188 -51.43 -19.95 -15.61
C SER A 188 -50.53 -21.15 -15.87
N LYS A 189 -50.16 -21.90 -14.83
CA LYS A 189 -49.36 -23.13 -14.95
C LYS A 189 -50.09 -24.19 -15.76
N ARG A 190 -51.39 -24.35 -15.55
CA ARG A 190 -52.26 -25.22 -16.35
C ARG A 190 -52.22 -24.84 -17.83
N SER A 191 -52.40 -23.56 -18.15
CA SER A 191 -52.39 -23.06 -19.53
C SER A 191 -51.03 -23.25 -20.23
N VAL A 192 -49.92 -23.14 -19.49
CA VAL A 192 -48.57 -23.46 -19.99
C VAL A 192 -48.50 -24.92 -20.42
N LEU A 193 -48.84 -25.83 -19.50
CA LEU A 193 -48.72 -27.28 -19.75
C LEU A 193 -49.71 -27.75 -20.82
N HIS A 194 -50.93 -27.18 -20.85
CA HIS A 194 -51.89 -27.41 -21.93
C HIS A 194 -51.31 -27.03 -23.29
N ALA A 195 -50.69 -25.85 -23.40
CA ALA A 195 -50.04 -25.44 -24.65
C ALA A 195 -48.91 -26.39 -25.08
N GLU A 196 -48.05 -26.81 -24.16
CA GLU A 196 -46.97 -27.76 -24.47
C GLU A 196 -47.51 -29.15 -24.86
N LEU A 197 -48.58 -29.63 -24.22
CA LEU A 197 -49.27 -30.86 -24.58
C LEU A 197 -49.89 -30.76 -25.98
N SER A 198 -50.60 -29.67 -26.31
CA SER A 198 -51.19 -29.47 -27.64
C SER A 198 -50.12 -29.40 -28.74
N LYS A 199 -48.99 -28.72 -28.49
CA LYS A 199 -47.84 -28.71 -29.42
C LYS A 199 -47.20 -30.09 -29.59
N ALA A 200 -47.06 -30.86 -28.51
CA ALA A 200 -46.54 -32.22 -28.55
C ALA A 200 -47.47 -33.15 -29.34
N LEU A 201 -48.79 -33.04 -29.14
CA LEU A 201 -49.80 -33.74 -29.93
C LEU A 201 -49.69 -33.40 -31.42
N ALA A 202 -49.55 -32.11 -31.76
CA ALA A 202 -49.34 -31.68 -33.15
C ALA A 202 -48.05 -32.26 -33.74
N THR A 203 -46.98 -32.34 -32.95
CA THR A 203 -45.68 -32.87 -33.38
C THR A 203 -45.77 -34.35 -33.72
N ILE A 204 -46.37 -35.15 -32.84
CA ILE A 204 -46.61 -36.58 -33.09
C ILE A 204 -47.54 -36.76 -34.29
N ALA A 205 -48.60 -35.94 -34.41
CA ALA A 205 -49.55 -36.00 -35.52
C ALA A 205 -48.87 -35.75 -36.88
N ILE A 206 -48.01 -34.73 -36.98
CA ILE A 206 -47.25 -34.43 -38.20
C ILE A 206 -46.28 -35.57 -38.53
N GLN A 207 -45.53 -36.09 -37.54
CA GLN A 207 -44.59 -37.20 -37.74
C GLN A 207 -45.28 -38.49 -38.21
N LYS A 208 -46.46 -38.80 -37.64
CA LYS A 208 -47.26 -39.99 -37.97
C LYS A 208 -48.19 -39.79 -39.17
N ARG A 209 -48.26 -38.58 -39.74
CA ARG A 209 -49.19 -38.18 -40.81
C ARG A 209 -50.67 -38.41 -40.44
N ASP A 210 -51.00 -38.28 -39.16
CA ASP A 210 -52.36 -38.45 -38.64
C ASP A 210 -53.13 -37.13 -38.74
N ARG A 211 -53.96 -37.01 -39.79
CA ARG A 211 -54.83 -35.85 -40.03
C ARG A 211 -55.74 -35.58 -38.82
N THR A 212 -56.37 -36.60 -38.27
CA THR A 212 -57.33 -36.43 -37.16
C THR A 212 -56.66 -35.90 -35.89
N ALA A 213 -55.46 -36.40 -35.56
CA ALA A 213 -54.69 -35.89 -34.43
C ALA A 213 -54.20 -34.46 -34.64
N PHE A 214 -53.91 -34.07 -35.89
CA PHE A 214 -53.49 -32.70 -36.19
C PHE A 214 -54.64 -31.71 -35.96
N PHE A 215 -55.85 -31.99 -36.49
CA PHE A 215 -57.04 -31.17 -36.20
C PHE A 215 -57.38 -31.14 -34.69
N TYR A 216 -57.29 -32.28 -34.01
CA TYR A 216 -57.49 -32.35 -32.56
C TYR A 216 -56.48 -31.50 -31.78
N SER A 217 -55.23 -31.39 -32.23
CA SER A 217 -54.23 -30.56 -31.55
C SER A 217 -54.56 -29.06 -31.61
N ILE A 218 -55.12 -28.58 -32.73
CA ILE A 218 -55.58 -27.19 -32.88
C ILE A 218 -56.86 -26.96 -32.06
N GLN A 219 -57.79 -27.91 -32.07
CA GLN A 219 -58.98 -27.86 -31.23
C GLN A 219 -58.62 -27.83 -29.73
N SER A 220 -57.68 -28.68 -29.31
CA SER A 220 -57.15 -28.71 -27.95
C SER A 220 -56.47 -27.40 -27.58
N ALA A 221 -55.72 -26.78 -28.51
CA ALA A 221 -55.14 -25.47 -28.27
C ALA A 221 -56.22 -24.39 -28.10
N ALA A 222 -57.33 -24.47 -28.84
CA ALA A 222 -58.45 -23.53 -28.73
C ALA A 222 -59.15 -23.54 -27.35
N GLU A 223 -59.00 -24.61 -26.57
CA GLU A 223 -59.56 -24.75 -25.22
C GLU A 223 -58.69 -24.09 -24.12
N ILE A 224 -57.49 -23.58 -24.48
CA ILE A 224 -56.61 -22.93 -23.51
C ILE A 224 -57.26 -21.64 -22.97
N HIS A 225 -57.40 -21.55 -21.65
CA HIS A 225 -58.08 -20.42 -20.99
C HIS A 225 -57.37 -19.07 -21.17
N GLN A 226 -56.04 -19.05 -21.19
CA GLN A 226 -55.28 -17.81 -21.36
C GLN A 226 -55.15 -17.41 -22.84
N LYS A 227 -55.83 -16.33 -23.24
CA LYS A 227 -55.89 -15.81 -24.62
C LYS A 227 -54.52 -15.71 -25.32
N ILE A 228 -53.54 -15.05 -24.70
CA ILE A 228 -52.20 -14.86 -25.32
C ILE A 228 -51.50 -16.22 -25.57
N ARG A 229 -51.61 -17.16 -24.62
CA ARG A 229 -51.01 -18.49 -24.75
C ARG A 229 -51.72 -19.32 -25.81
N ARG A 230 -53.05 -19.24 -25.85
CA ARG A 230 -53.87 -19.87 -26.89
C ARG A 230 -53.46 -19.40 -28.28
N GLN A 231 -53.40 -18.08 -28.50
CA GLN A 231 -52.93 -17.47 -29.75
C GLN A 231 -51.55 -17.97 -30.16
N THR A 232 -50.59 -17.91 -29.23
CA THR A 232 -49.20 -18.34 -29.49
C THR A 232 -49.12 -19.83 -29.80
N CYS A 233 -49.88 -20.67 -29.10
CA CYS A 233 -49.95 -22.11 -29.33
C CYS A 233 -50.55 -22.44 -30.70
N ILE A 234 -51.70 -21.84 -31.01
CA ILE A 234 -52.38 -21.97 -32.31
C ILE A 234 -51.45 -21.55 -33.45
N ALA A 235 -50.78 -20.39 -33.33
CA ALA A 235 -49.83 -19.92 -34.32
C ALA A 235 -48.65 -20.88 -34.52
N ALA A 236 -48.08 -21.42 -33.43
CA ALA A 236 -46.97 -22.38 -33.52
C ALA A 236 -47.38 -23.71 -34.18
N ILE A 237 -48.59 -24.21 -33.87
CA ILE A 237 -49.13 -25.42 -34.49
C ILE A 237 -49.41 -25.16 -35.98
N ILE A 238 -50.01 -24.01 -36.31
CA ILE A 238 -50.28 -23.61 -37.70
C ILE A 238 -49.00 -23.45 -38.51
N GLU A 239 -47.98 -22.80 -37.97
CA GLU A 239 -46.71 -22.63 -38.67
C GLU A 239 -46.07 -23.98 -39.00
N ARG A 240 -46.01 -24.90 -38.01
CA ARG A 240 -45.49 -26.26 -38.20
C ARG A 240 -46.34 -27.05 -39.21
N GLY A 241 -47.66 -26.95 -39.12
CA GLY A 241 -48.60 -27.56 -40.06
C GLY A 241 -48.42 -27.06 -41.49
N ALA A 242 -48.28 -25.75 -41.66
CA ALA A 242 -48.09 -25.13 -42.97
C ALA A 242 -46.75 -25.55 -43.58
N LYS A 243 -45.69 -25.80 -42.79
CA LYS A 243 -44.40 -26.35 -43.28
C LYS A 243 -44.46 -27.85 -43.59
N SER A 244 -45.57 -28.52 -43.29
CA SER A 244 -45.76 -29.96 -43.48
C SER A 244 -46.67 -30.26 -44.68
N LEU A 245 -46.97 -31.54 -44.86
CA LEU A 245 -47.93 -32.06 -45.85
C LEU A 245 -49.36 -31.48 -45.72
N PHE A 246 -49.73 -30.90 -44.57
CA PHE A 246 -51.02 -30.22 -44.39
C PHE A 246 -51.06 -28.80 -45.00
N GLY A 247 -49.93 -28.24 -45.44
CA GLY A 247 -49.86 -26.85 -45.89
C GLY A 247 -50.74 -26.50 -47.10
N LYS A 248 -50.99 -27.45 -48.02
CA LYS A 248 -51.90 -27.23 -49.16
C LYS A 248 -53.35 -27.04 -48.70
N GLU A 249 -53.78 -27.81 -47.70
CA GLU A 249 -55.13 -27.72 -47.13
C GLU A 249 -55.29 -26.41 -46.34
N MET A 250 -54.22 -25.90 -45.75
CA MET A 250 -54.21 -24.64 -44.99
C MET A 250 -54.15 -23.38 -45.87
N ALA A 251 -53.76 -23.51 -47.14
CA ALA A 251 -53.69 -22.37 -48.07
C ALA A 251 -55.09 -21.88 -48.49
N ASP A 252 -56.09 -22.77 -48.56
CA ASP A 252 -57.50 -22.39 -48.65
C ASP A 252 -58.05 -22.11 -47.25
N ILE A 253 -57.73 -20.91 -46.75
CA ILE A 253 -58.09 -20.47 -45.40
C ILE A 253 -59.60 -20.61 -45.14
N PRO A 254 -60.51 -20.18 -46.03
CA PRO A 254 -61.95 -20.38 -45.83
C PRO A 254 -62.34 -21.84 -45.63
N GLN A 255 -61.87 -22.76 -46.49
CA GLN A 255 -62.22 -24.18 -46.42
C GLN A 255 -61.57 -24.87 -45.21
N PHE A 256 -60.35 -24.47 -44.83
CA PHE A 256 -59.64 -25.04 -43.68
C PHE A 256 -60.38 -24.78 -42.37
N ILE A 257 -60.92 -23.56 -42.19
CA ILE A 257 -61.64 -23.20 -40.95
C ILE A 257 -62.96 -23.96 -40.81
N ASP A 258 -63.62 -24.35 -41.90
CA ASP A 258 -64.88 -25.08 -41.87
C ASP A 258 -64.77 -26.47 -41.20
N ASN A 259 -63.55 -27.01 -41.06
CA ASN A 259 -63.27 -28.26 -40.33
C ASN A 259 -63.37 -28.12 -38.80
N PHE A 260 -63.36 -26.90 -38.27
CA PHE A 260 -63.44 -26.63 -36.83
C PHE A 260 -64.86 -26.14 -36.52
N GLY A 261 -65.75 -27.06 -36.10
CA GLY A 261 -67.16 -26.80 -35.79
C GLY A 261 -67.39 -25.81 -34.63
N THR A 262 -67.90 -26.28 -33.49
CA THR A 262 -68.24 -25.44 -32.32
C THR A 262 -66.99 -25.02 -31.52
N ILE A 263 -66.06 -24.27 -32.13
CA ILE A 263 -65.03 -23.52 -31.41
C ILE A 263 -65.52 -22.09 -31.12
N SER A 264 -64.97 -21.43 -30.10
CA SER A 264 -65.39 -20.07 -29.76
C SER A 264 -65.10 -19.08 -30.92
N PRO A 265 -65.93 -18.05 -31.14
CA PRO A 265 -65.69 -17.04 -32.17
C PRO A 265 -64.32 -16.36 -32.03
N GLU A 266 -63.85 -16.17 -30.80
CA GLU A 266 -62.52 -15.64 -30.52
C GLU A 266 -61.41 -16.59 -31.01
N ALA A 267 -61.46 -17.88 -30.66
CA ALA A 267 -60.45 -18.84 -31.11
C ALA A 267 -60.47 -18.99 -32.64
N GLN A 268 -61.64 -18.88 -33.27
CA GLN A 268 -61.76 -18.91 -34.73
C GLN A 268 -61.04 -17.73 -35.40
N LEU A 269 -61.18 -16.52 -34.86
CA LEU A 269 -60.41 -15.35 -35.34
C LEU A 269 -58.91 -15.50 -35.12
N GLU A 270 -58.49 -16.15 -34.01
CA GLU A 270 -57.08 -16.43 -33.73
C GLU A 270 -56.46 -17.43 -34.72
N ILE A 271 -57.22 -18.45 -35.12
CA ILE A 271 -56.81 -19.39 -36.18
C ILE A 271 -56.72 -18.66 -37.53
N ILE A 272 -57.70 -17.81 -37.87
CA ILE A 272 -57.68 -17.01 -39.10
C ILE A 272 -56.47 -16.05 -39.11
N SER A 273 -56.17 -15.39 -38.00
CA SER A 273 -55.00 -14.51 -37.88
C SER A 273 -53.69 -15.28 -38.10
N ALA A 274 -53.55 -16.45 -37.46
CA ALA A 274 -52.36 -17.29 -37.64
C ALA A 274 -52.20 -17.79 -39.08
N LEU A 275 -53.30 -18.13 -39.76
CA LEU A 275 -53.28 -18.52 -41.18
C LEU A 275 -52.95 -17.32 -42.09
N THR A 276 -53.53 -16.15 -41.82
CA THR A 276 -53.27 -14.91 -42.55
C THR A 276 -51.80 -14.50 -42.42
N ALA A 277 -51.22 -14.60 -41.23
CA ALA A 277 -49.80 -14.38 -41.03
C ALA A 277 -48.93 -15.34 -41.86
N GLN A 278 -49.31 -16.62 -41.98
CA GLN A 278 -48.59 -17.56 -42.85
C GLN A 278 -48.76 -17.25 -44.34
N LEU A 279 -49.93 -16.76 -44.75
CA LEU A 279 -50.19 -16.28 -46.11
C LEU A 279 -49.23 -15.13 -46.48
N LEU A 280 -49.17 -14.10 -45.63
CA LEU A 280 -48.34 -12.91 -45.81
C LEU A 280 -46.82 -13.19 -45.73
N GLU A 281 -46.40 -14.26 -45.06
CA GLU A 281 -44.99 -14.66 -44.99
C GLU A 281 -44.53 -15.48 -46.21
N ARG A 282 -45.42 -16.28 -46.82
CA ARG A 282 -45.01 -17.29 -47.80
C ARG A 282 -45.34 -16.94 -49.23
N ILE A 283 -46.45 -16.25 -49.45
CA ILE A 283 -46.83 -15.79 -50.79
C ILE A 283 -46.12 -14.46 -51.03
N LYS A 284 -45.44 -14.35 -52.18
CA LYS A 284 -44.77 -13.10 -52.59
C LYS A 284 -45.60 -12.29 -53.58
N ASP A 285 -46.52 -12.95 -54.28
CA ASP A 285 -47.42 -12.31 -55.23
C ASP A 285 -48.50 -11.53 -54.50
N LYS A 286 -48.47 -10.21 -54.68
CA LYS A 286 -49.34 -9.23 -54.03
C LYS A 286 -50.79 -9.34 -54.52
N GLU A 287 -51.01 -9.67 -55.80
CA GLU A 287 -52.36 -9.88 -56.36
C GLU A 287 -52.99 -11.16 -55.82
N GLN A 288 -52.19 -12.21 -55.68
CA GLN A 288 -52.64 -13.48 -55.10
C GLN A 288 -53.01 -13.34 -53.62
N ILE A 289 -52.22 -12.60 -52.84
CA ILE A 289 -52.55 -12.27 -51.45
C ILE A 289 -53.88 -11.52 -51.40
N GLU A 290 -54.02 -10.45 -52.20
CA GLU A 290 -55.21 -9.63 -52.21
C GLU A 290 -56.48 -10.44 -52.53
N THR A 291 -56.41 -11.32 -53.53
CA THR A 291 -57.52 -12.22 -53.91
C THR A 291 -57.96 -13.11 -52.74
N VAL A 292 -57.00 -13.70 -52.00
CA VAL A 292 -57.29 -14.57 -50.85
C VAL A 292 -57.86 -13.75 -49.68
N LEU A 293 -57.31 -12.56 -49.40
CA LEU A 293 -57.82 -11.68 -48.35
C LEU A 293 -59.24 -11.21 -48.64
N GLN A 294 -59.55 -10.81 -49.88
CA GLN A 294 -60.90 -10.44 -50.31
C GLN A 294 -61.88 -11.61 -50.17
N ALA A 295 -61.48 -12.83 -50.54
CA ALA A 295 -62.30 -14.03 -50.35
C ALA A 295 -62.60 -14.34 -48.88
N ILE A 296 -61.63 -14.16 -47.97
CA ILE A 296 -61.85 -14.33 -46.52
C ILE A 296 -62.79 -13.25 -46.00
N CYS A 297 -62.56 -11.98 -46.35
CA CYS A 297 -63.40 -10.84 -45.93
C CYS A 297 -64.84 -11.00 -46.43
N GLY A 298 -65.05 -11.49 -47.66
CA GLY A 298 -66.37 -11.73 -48.24
C GLY A 298 -67.12 -12.88 -47.57
N LYS A 299 -66.47 -14.03 -47.35
CA LYS A 299 -67.10 -15.19 -46.67
C LYS A 299 -67.28 -14.98 -45.16
N ARG A 300 -66.41 -14.19 -44.52
CA ARG A 300 -66.37 -13.98 -43.07
C ARG A 300 -66.10 -12.52 -42.72
N PRO A 301 -67.11 -11.63 -42.79
CA PRO A 301 -66.95 -10.19 -42.51
C PRO A 301 -66.49 -9.85 -41.07
N SER A 302 -66.59 -10.79 -40.13
CA SER A 302 -66.05 -10.63 -38.77
C SER A 302 -64.52 -10.66 -38.71
N ALA A 303 -63.85 -11.25 -39.71
CA ALA A 303 -62.39 -11.37 -39.76
C ALA A 303 -61.66 -10.14 -40.32
N THR A 304 -62.36 -9.25 -41.04
CA THR A 304 -61.76 -8.09 -41.74
C THR A 304 -60.89 -7.23 -40.83
N GLY A 305 -61.34 -6.92 -39.60
CA GLY A 305 -60.55 -6.13 -38.66
C GLY A 305 -59.28 -6.84 -38.18
N THR A 306 -59.30 -8.17 -38.10
CA THR A 306 -58.11 -8.97 -37.73
C THR A 306 -57.09 -8.99 -38.87
N ILE A 307 -57.57 -9.10 -40.12
CA ILE A 307 -56.72 -9.07 -41.33
C ILE A 307 -56.02 -7.71 -41.48
N ILE A 308 -56.72 -6.60 -41.24
CA ILE A 308 -56.12 -5.26 -41.27
C ILE A 308 -54.99 -5.15 -40.25
N ILE A 309 -55.22 -5.62 -39.02
CA ILE A 309 -54.17 -5.64 -37.98
C ILE A 309 -52.96 -6.48 -38.42
N ASP A 310 -53.17 -7.61 -39.09
CA ASP A 310 -52.09 -8.47 -39.57
C ASP A 310 -51.30 -7.83 -40.74
N LEU A 311 -51.96 -7.10 -41.64
CA LEU A 311 -51.31 -6.30 -42.68
C LEU A 311 -50.48 -5.15 -42.10
N LEU A 312 -51.03 -4.42 -41.12
CA LEU A 312 -50.31 -3.33 -40.44
C LEU A 312 -49.08 -3.85 -39.69
N LYS A 313 -49.18 -4.98 -39.01
CA LYS A 313 -48.03 -5.65 -38.39
C LYS A 313 -46.99 -6.10 -39.42
N LYS A 314 -47.42 -6.52 -40.61
CA LYS A 314 -46.49 -6.85 -41.70
C LYS A 314 -45.80 -5.60 -42.24
N ALA A 315 -46.51 -4.48 -42.39
CA ALA A 315 -45.94 -3.19 -42.75
C ALA A 315 -44.92 -2.72 -41.70
N GLU A 316 -45.25 -2.78 -40.40
CA GLU A 316 -44.35 -2.45 -39.29
C GLU A 316 -43.05 -3.26 -39.33
N ARG A 317 -43.13 -4.57 -39.64
CA ARG A 317 -41.94 -5.45 -39.69
C ARG A 317 -41.11 -5.32 -40.97
N SER A 318 -41.74 -5.05 -42.11
CA SER A 318 -41.08 -5.04 -43.42
C SER A 318 -40.65 -3.64 -43.88
N GLY A 319 -41.27 -2.58 -43.35
CA GLY A 319 -41.10 -1.22 -43.84
C GLY A 319 -41.68 -0.98 -45.24
N GLU A 320 -42.41 -1.94 -45.81
CA GLU A 320 -42.99 -1.79 -47.15
C GLU A 320 -44.29 -0.99 -47.14
N LEU A 321 -44.34 0.05 -47.98
CA LEU A 321 -45.50 0.92 -48.15
C LEU A 321 -46.74 0.15 -48.64
N TRP A 322 -46.58 -0.91 -49.44
CA TRP A 322 -47.70 -1.65 -50.02
C TRP A 322 -48.63 -2.28 -48.96
N TYR A 323 -48.06 -2.89 -47.92
CA TYR A 323 -48.88 -3.49 -46.85
C TYR A 323 -49.64 -2.42 -46.06
N LEU A 324 -49.06 -1.23 -45.90
CA LEU A 324 -49.72 -0.09 -45.27
C LEU A 324 -50.86 0.44 -46.15
N SER A 325 -50.62 0.65 -47.45
CA SER A 325 -51.67 1.12 -48.36
C SER A 325 -52.83 0.13 -48.48
N THR A 326 -52.54 -1.17 -48.63
CA THR A 326 -53.58 -2.21 -48.71
C THR A 326 -54.39 -2.33 -47.42
N ALA A 327 -53.76 -2.13 -46.25
CA ALA A 327 -54.48 -2.08 -44.98
C ALA A 327 -55.42 -0.85 -44.90
N LEU A 328 -54.95 0.32 -45.37
CA LEU A 328 -55.75 1.55 -45.43
C LEU A 328 -56.94 1.42 -46.40
N ASP A 329 -56.73 0.78 -47.55
CA ASP A 329 -57.79 0.54 -48.55
C ASP A 329 -58.87 -0.40 -48.00
N LEU A 330 -58.47 -1.51 -47.36
CA LEU A 330 -59.41 -2.43 -46.70
C LEU A 330 -60.15 -1.78 -45.53
N GLN A 331 -59.52 -0.82 -44.84
CA GLN A 331 -60.13 -0.06 -43.74
C GLN A 331 -61.29 0.82 -44.23
N GLN A 332 -61.23 1.36 -45.46
CA GLN A 332 -62.32 2.17 -46.04
C GLN A 332 -63.63 1.37 -46.23
N HIS A 333 -63.54 0.03 -46.28
CA HIS A 333 -64.67 -0.87 -46.51
C HIS A 333 -65.35 -1.38 -45.22
N ILE A 334 -64.85 -1.00 -44.03
CA ILE A 334 -65.45 -1.34 -42.74
C ILE A 334 -66.43 -0.22 -42.33
N GLY A 335 -67.71 -0.57 -42.10
CA GLY A 335 -68.73 0.38 -41.62
C GLY A 335 -68.37 1.02 -40.26
N GLU A 336 -68.87 2.23 -40.03
CA GLU A 336 -68.49 3.19 -38.96
C GLU A 336 -68.55 2.67 -37.50
N SER A 337 -68.99 1.44 -37.25
CA SER A 337 -69.23 0.90 -35.90
C SER A 337 -68.10 0.03 -35.33
N ARG A 338 -66.94 -0.13 -35.99
CA ARG A 338 -65.79 -0.91 -35.47
C ARG A 338 -64.58 -0.04 -35.12
N SER A 339 -63.88 -0.40 -34.03
CA SER A 339 -62.70 0.31 -33.52
C SER A 339 -61.59 0.42 -34.58
N TYR A 340 -61.17 1.65 -34.88
CA TYR A 340 -60.09 1.96 -35.81
C TYR A 340 -58.74 1.51 -35.23
N PRO A 341 -57.89 0.72 -35.93
CA PRO A 341 -56.63 0.18 -35.39
C PRO A 341 -55.49 1.22 -35.43
N LEU A 342 -55.72 2.39 -34.82
CA LEU A 342 -54.83 3.54 -34.88
C LEU A 342 -53.41 3.25 -34.38
N ARG A 343 -53.28 2.43 -33.33
CA ARG A 343 -51.98 2.11 -32.75
C ARG A 343 -51.08 1.39 -33.74
N GLU A 344 -51.59 0.32 -34.35
CA GLU A 344 -50.88 -0.47 -35.35
C GLU A 344 -50.59 0.36 -36.61
N MET A 345 -51.48 1.28 -36.99
CA MET A 345 -51.26 2.22 -38.11
C MET A 345 -50.11 3.19 -37.84
N ILE A 346 -50.06 3.80 -36.66
CA ILE A 346 -48.98 4.72 -36.26
C ILE A 346 -47.64 3.99 -36.28
N HIS A 347 -47.57 2.80 -35.69
CA HIS A 347 -46.35 1.99 -35.67
C HIS A 347 -45.88 1.60 -37.08
N ALA A 348 -46.81 1.17 -37.94
CA ALA A 348 -46.51 0.82 -39.32
C ALA A 348 -46.01 2.03 -40.12
N ALA A 349 -46.66 3.18 -40.00
CA ALA A 349 -46.26 4.41 -40.67
C ALA A 349 -44.87 4.90 -40.21
N ILE A 350 -44.57 4.82 -38.91
CA ILE A 350 -43.24 5.11 -38.36
C ILE A 350 -42.18 4.19 -38.96
N ALA A 351 -42.43 2.88 -38.99
CA ALA A 351 -41.49 1.92 -39.55
C ALA A 351 -41.24 2.16 -41.04
N VAL A 352 -42.30 2.44 -41.82
CA VAL A 352 -42.21 2.75 -43.24
C VAL A 352 -41.46 4.07 -43.48
N ALA A 353 -41.78 5.14 -42.74
CA ALA A 353 -41.10 6.43 -42.87
C ALA A 353 -39.60 6.33 -42.54
N THR A 354 -39.26 5.57 -41.50
CA THR A 354 -37.86 5.32 -41.11
C THR A 354 -37.11 4.49 -42.14
N ALA A 355 -37.73 3.46 -42.71
CA ALA A 355 -37.10 2.57 -43.69
C ALA A 355 -36.95 3.21 -45.09
N THR A 356 -37.90 4.07 -45.48
CA THR A 356 -37.94 4.68 -46.83
C THR A 356 -37.35 6.09 -46.87
N GLY A 357 -37.16 6.74 -45.72
CA GLY A 357 -36.78 8.16 -45.63
C GLY A 357 -37.91 9.11 -46.03
N ASN A 358 -39.10 8.61 -46.37
CA ASN A 358 -40.21 9.42 -46.82
C ASN A 358 -41.08 9.87 -45.62
N MET A 359 -40.76 11.03 -45.06
CA MET A 359 -41.49 11.62 -43.93
C MET A 359 -42.92 12.07 -44.30
N GLN A 360 -43.26 12.15 -45.59
CA GLN A 360 -44.61 12.47 -46.04
C GLN A 360 -45.64 11.43 -45.58
N VAL A 361 -45.23 10.17 -45.41
CA VAL A 361 -46.08 9.08 -44.88
C VAL A 361 -46.61 9.42 -43.48
N LEU A 362 -45.83 10.13 -42.66
CA LEU A 362 -46.26 10.58 -41.34
C LEU A 362 -47.24 11.75 -41.46
N ASN A 363 -46.96 12.71 -42.36
CA ASN A 363 -47.85 13.84 -42.62
C ASN A 363 -49.22 13.41 -43.15
N ASP A 364 -49.26 12.43 -44.05
CA ASP A 364 -50.50 11.90 -44.63
C ASP A 364 -51.38 11.18 -43.59
N LEU A 365 -50.77 10.69 -42.50
CA LEU A 365 -51.49 10.03 -41.40
C LEU A 365 -52.08 11.03 -40.38
N ILE A 366 -51.59 12.28 -40.34
CA ILE A 366 -52.04 13.30 -39.37
C ILE A 366 -53.57 13.50 -39.40
N PRO A 367 -54.24 13.71 -40.55
CA PRO A 367 -55.69 13.92 -40.58
C PRO A 367 -56.49 12.70 -40.07
N VAL A 368 -55.96 11.49 -40.27
CA VAL A 368 -56.58 10.25 -39.80
C VAL A 368 -56.47 10.11 -38.28
N ILE A 369 -55.32 10.50 -37.72
CA ILE A 369 -55.07 10.51 -36.27
C ILE A 369 -55.96 11.57 -35.59
N GLU A 370 -56.05 12.78 -36.15
CA GLU A 370 -56.87 13.87 -35.62
C GLU A 370 -58.36 13.52 -35.57
N LYS A 371 -58.87 12.81 -36.59
CA LYS A 371 -60.29 12.43 -36.68
C LYS A 371 -60.70 11.32 -35.70
N ASN A 372 -59.79 10.42 -35.34
CA ASN A 372 -60.14 9.17 -34.65
C ASN A 372 -59.49 9.00 -33.26
N SER A 373 -58.63 9.93 -32.82
CA SER A 373 -57.93 9.87 -31.52
C SER A 373 -58.45 10.90 -30.52
N SER A 374 -58.21 10.66 -29.23
CA SER A 374 -58.38 11.71 -28.22
C SER A 374 -57.27 12.76 -28.32
N ILE A 375 -57.51 13.97 -27.81
CA ILE A 375 -56.54 15.08 -27.79
C ILE A 375 -55.18 14.67 -27.18
N VAL A 376 -55.19 13.83 -26.14
CA VAL A 376 -53.99 13.28 -25.50
C VAL A 376 -53.27 12.26 -26.40
N GLY A 377 -54.02 11.46 -27.16
CA GLY A 377 -53.47 10.51 -28.14
C GLY A 377 -52.80 11.21 -29.33
N ILE A 378 -53.39 12.30 -29.82
CA ILE A 378 -52.81 13.15 -30.88
C ILE A 378 -51.47 13.72 -30.42
N SER A 379 -51.45 14.31 -29.23
CA SER A 379 -50.26 14.96 -28.66
C SER A 379 -49.07 13.98 -28.47
N ARG A 380 -49.34 12.75 -28.02
CA ARG A 380 -48.30 11.71 -27.92
C ARG A 380 -47.75 11.27 -29.28
N THR A 381 -48.61 11.23 -30.29
CA THR A 381 -48.20 10.85 -31.64
C THR A 381 -47.36 11.94 -32.29
N TYR A 382 -47.71 13.21 -32.07
CA TYR A 382 -46.92 14.36 -32.51
C TYR A 382 -45.53 14.39 -31.88
N LEU A 383 -45.40 14.03 -30.59
CA LEU A 383 -44.08 13.86 -29.95
C LEU A 383 -43.23 12.82 -30.70
N GLN A 384 -43.78 11.63 -30.96
CA GLN A 384 -43.06 10.56 -31.64
C GLN A 384 -42.64 10.95 -33.06
N PHE A 385 -43.54 11.58 -33.82
CA PHE A 385 -43.25 12.04 -35.18
C PHE A 385 -42.19 13.14 -35.20
N SER A 386 -42.28 14.11 -34.29
CA SER A 386 -41.28 15.19 -34.19
C SER A 386 -39.89 14.65 -33.90
N GLN A 387 -39.77 13.65 -33.02
CA GLN A 387 -38.50 12.98 -32.74
C GLN A 387 -37.89 12.30 -33.97
N ILE A 388 -38.71 11.59 -34.75
CA ILE A 388 -38.25 10.89 -35.97
C ILE A 388 -37.85 11.90 -37.05
N MET A 389 -38.63 12.97 -37.21
CA MET A 389 -38.33 14.05 -38.15
C MET A 389 -36.99 14.72 -37.82
N LEU A 390 -36.71 15.03 -36.55
CA LEU A 390 -35.41 15.56 -36.10
C LEU A 390 -34.25 14.60 -36.40
N ALA A 391 -34.44 13.31 -36.16
CA ALA A 391 -33.41 12.30 -36.45
C ALA A 391 -33.11 12.18 -37.96
N SER A 392 -34.08 12.48 -38.81
CA SER A 392 -33.93 12.48 -40.28
C SER A 392 -33.44 13.81 -40.88
N GLY A 393 -33.26 14.85 -40.07
CA GLY A 393 -32.83 16.18 -40.52
C GLY A 393 -33.95 17.10 -41.01
N ASP A 394 -35.22 16.73 -40.87
CA ASP A 394 -36.36 17.59 -41.22
C ASP A 394 -36.75 18.48 -40.01
N PHE A 395 -35.88 19.44 -39.70
CA PHE A 395 -36.05 20.34 -38.56
C PHE A 395 -37.32 21.21 -38.67
N GLY A 396 -37.65 21.67 -39.88
CA GLY A 396 -38.80 22.54 -40.13
C GLY A 396 -40.13 21.86 -39.81
N SER A 397 -40.34 20.64 -40.32
CA SER A 397 -41.56 19.87 -40.04
C SER A 397 -41.65 19.45 -38.58
N ALA A 398 -40.52 19.07 -37.97
CA ALA A 398 -40.46 18.72 -36.54
C ALA A 398 -40.86 19.88 -35.64
N LEU A 399 -40.36 21.10 -35.90
CA LEU A 399 -40.68 22.29 -35.12
C LEU A 399 -42.17 22.65 -35.23
N GLN A 400 -42.74 22.58 -36.43
CA GLN A 400 -44.17 22.85 -36.64
C GLN A 400 -45.07 21.83 -35.97
N LEU A 401 -44.71 20.54 -36.03
CA LEU A 401 -45.50 19.47 -35.45
C LEU A 401 -45.43 19.49 -33.92
N PHE A 402 -44.25 19.71 -33.36
CA PHE A 402 -44.07 19.85 -31.91
C PHE A 402 -44.86 21.05 -31.36
N GLY A 403 -44.94 22.14 -32.12
CA GLY A 403 -45.73 23.33 -31.78
C GLY A 403 -47.26 23.12 -31.73
N LYS A 404 -47.78 21.99 -32.23
CA LYS A 404 -49.21 21.62 -32.17
C LYS A 404 -49.57 20.75 -30.96
N ILE A 405 -48.60 20.38 -30.12
CA ILE A 405 -48.81 19.51 -28.96
C ILE A 405 -49.57 20.29 -27.86
N SER A 406 -50.58 19.66 -27.25
CA SER A 406 -51.32 20.26 -26.12
C SER A 406 -50.44 20.44 -24.88
N HIS A 407 -50.65 21.54 -24.15
CA HIS A 407 -49.98 21.85 -22.88
C HIS A 407 -50.14 20.75 -21.81
N ASP A 408 -51.25 19.99 -21.83
CA ASP A 408 -51.47 18.86 -20.90
C ASP A 408 -50.38 17.77 -21.03
N THR A 409 -49.65 17.75 -22.15
CA THR A 409 -48.62 16.76 -22.50
C THR A 409 -47.21 17.18 -22.09
N GLU A 410 -47.03 18.41 -21.57
CA GLU A 410 -45.73 18.92 -21.11
C GLU A 410 -45.15 18.10 -19.94
N THR A 411 -46.01 17.47 -19.14
CA THR A 411 -45.61 16.59 -18.03
C THR A 411 -45.06 15.24 -18.48
N HIS A 412 -45.08 14.94 -19.78
CA HIS A 412 -44.61 13.68 -20.31
C HIS A 412 -43.07 13.64 -20.35
N PRO A 413 -42.41 12.56 -19.87
CA PRO A 413 -40.94 12.52 -19.76
C PRO A 413 -40.20 12.80 -21.08
N GLN A 414 -40.72 12.28 -22.19
CA GLN A 414 -40.13 12.46 -23.53
C GLN A 414 -40.29 13.88 -24.08
N TYR A 415 -41.21 14.67 -23.52
CA TYR A 415 -41.45 16.04 -23.98
C TYR A 415 -40.20 16.90 -23.81
N SER A 416 -39.61 16.86 -22.62
CA SER A 416 -38.39 17.60 -22.31
C SER A 416 -37.18 17.12 -23.12
N ASP A 417 -37.04 15.80 -23.32
CA ASP A 417 -35.95 15.24 -24.13
C ASP A 417 -35.99 15.74 -25.59
N ILE A 418 -37.17 15.69 -26.21
CA ILE A 418 -37.35 16.13 -27.60
C ILE A 418 -37.22 17.65 -27.68
N LEU A 419 -37.72 18.40 -26.70
CA LEU A 419 -37.52 19.85 -26.61
C LEU A 419 -36.03 20.21 -26.57
N THR A 420 -35.22 19.50 -25.77
CA THR A 420 -33.76 19.66 -25.76
C THR A 420 -33.15 19.32 -27.12
N GLN A 421 -33.62 18.30 -27.83
CA GLN A 421 -33.15 17.98 -29.18
C GLN A 421 -33.52 19.07 -30.21
N ILE A 422 -34.71 19.67 -30.11
CA ILE A 422 -35.12 20.81 -30.92
C ILE A 422 -34.19 22.00 -30.65
N LEU A 423 -33.84 22.28 -29.38
CA LEU A 423 -32.89 23.33 -29.05
C LEU A 423 -31.49 23.04 -29.58
N LYS A 424 -31.01 21.80 -29.51
CA LYS A 424 -29.73 21.39 -30.13
C LYS A 424 -29.77 21.51 -31.67
N GLY A 425 -30.89 21.19 -32.30
CA GLY A 425 -31.12 21.40 -33.73
C GLY A 425 -31.12 22.88 -34.10
N GLY A 426 -31.85 23.71 -33.34
CA GLY A 426 -31.88 25.15 -33.52
C GLY A 426 -30.53 25.83 -33.26
N PHE A 427 -29.69 25.26 -32.40
CA PHE A 427 -28.30 25.69 -32.25
C PHE A 427 -27.51 25.49 -33.56
N ARG A 428 -27.60 24.31 -34.17
CA ARG A 428 -26.89 23.96 -35.42
C ARG A 428 -27.40 24.72 -36.65
N ASP A 429 -28.68 25.05 -36.66
CA ASP A 429 -29.33 25.76 -37.77
C ASP A 429 -29.37 27.30 -37.56
N ASP A 430 -28.69 27.83 -36.53
CA ASP A 430 -28.70 29.25 -36.13
C ASP A 430 -30.12 29.85 -35.98
N SER A 431 -31.06 29.02 -35.50
CA SER A 431 -32.49 29.32 -35.48
C SER A 431 -33.09 29.34 -34.08
N ILE A 432 -32.30 29.46 -33.01
CA ILE A 432 -32.79 29.57 -31.63
C ILE A 432 -33.86 30.67 -31.45
N PRO A 433 -33.72 31.89 -32.01
CA PRO A 433 -34.77 32.90 -31.93
C PRO A 433 -36.09 32.48 -32.59
N ILE A 434 -36.02 31.63 -33.63
CA ILE A 434 -37.20 31.08 -34.31
C ILE A 434 -37.87 30.02 -33.42
N VAL A 435 -37.07 29.16 -32.77
CA VAL A 435 -37.57 28.16 -31.81
C VAL A 435 -38.25 28.86 -30.63
N ASP A 436 -37.67 29.92 -30.10
CA ASP A 436 -38.25 30.70 -29.01
C ASP A 436 -39.63 31.27 -29.39
N LYS A 437 -39.70 31.98 -30.52
CA LYS A 437 -40.93 32.60 -31.01
C LYS A 437 -42.05 31.60 -31.33
N ILE A 438 -41.71 30.48 -31.96
CA ILE A 438 -42.70 29.48 -32.40
C ILE A 438 -43.18 28.63 -31.23
N LEU A 439 -42.25 28.30 -30.31
CA LEU A 439 -42.40 27.25 -29.33
C LEU A 439 -42.29 27.75 -27.88
N LEU A 440 -41.10 28.18 -27.45
CA LEU A 440 -40.79 28.36 -26.02
C LEU A 440 -41.64 29.44 -25.36
N ALA A 441 -41.97 30.52 -26.09
CA ALA A 441 -42.82 31.60 -25.61
C ALA A 441 -44.24 31.17 -25.20
N LYS A 442 -44.67 29.96 -25.59
CA LYS A 442 -45.99 29.41 -25.26
C LYS A 442 -45.95 28.38 -24.12
N LEU A 443 -44.77 27.92 -23.70
CA LEU A 443 -44.60 26.81 -22.76
C LEU A 443 -44.41 27.30 -21.31
N ASN A 444 -44.57 26.38 -20.35
CA ASN A 444 -44.29 26.66 -18.95
C ASN A 444 -42.79 26.96 -18.75
N GLU A 445 -42.51 28.04 -18.00
CA GLU A 445 -41.16 28.53 -17.69
C GLU A 445 -40.25 27.45 -17.08
N THR A 446 -40.81 26.57 -16.24
CA THR A 446 -40.06 25.47 -15.62
C THR A 446 -39.57 24.43 -16.63
N THR A 447 -40.41 24.08 -17.61
CA THR A 447 -40.09 23.15 -18.70
C THR A 447 -39.03 23.74 -19.63
N VAL A 448 -39.17 25.03 -19.96
CA VAL A 448 -38.22 25.77 -20.81
C VAL A 448 -36.86 25.88 -20.12
N SER A 449 -36.84 26.31 -18.85
CA SER A 449 -35.61 26.42 -18.06
C SER A 449 -34.86 25.08 -17.98
N GLY A 450 -35.56 23.97 -17.69
CA GLY A 450 -34.93 22.65 -17.65
C GLY A 450 -34.35 22.20 -19.00
N ALA A 451 -35.08 22.43 -20.10
CA ALA A 451 -34.63 22.03 -21.43
C ALA A 451 -33.47 22.88 -21.97
N VAL A 452 -33.50 24.20 -21.71
CA VAL A 452 -32.43 25.14 -22.08
C VAL A 452 -31.14 24.82 -21.31
N TYR A 453 -31.23 24.62 -19.99
CA TYR A 453 -30.08 24.23 -19.17
C TYR A 453 -29.40 22.97 -19.72
N ARG A 454 -30.20 21.92 -19.95
CA ARG A 454 -29.70 20.65 -20.47
C ARG A 454 -29.08 20.79 -21.86
N ALA A 455 -29.73 21.53 -22.76
CA ALA A 455 -29.22 21.76 -24.11
C ALA A 455 -27.87 22.49 -24.09
N ALA A 456 -27.75 23.59 -23.34
CA ALA A 456 -26.53 24.39 -23.26
C ALA A 456 -25.35 23.58 -22.68
N VAL A 457 -25.60 22.82 -21.60
CA VAL A 457 -24.57 21.96 -20.97
C VAL A 457 -24.15 20.82 -21.88
N GLU A 458 -25.08 20.13 -22.54
CA GLU A 458 -24.76 19.06 -23.49
C GLU A 458 -23.97 19.60 -24.70
N ILE A 459 -24.33 20.78 -25.24
CA ILE A 459 -23.57 21.43 -26.31
C ILE A 459 -22.14 21.73 -25.86
N ALA A 460 -21.95 22.35 -24.68
CA ALA A 460 -20.62 22.65 -24.15
C ALA A 460 -19.76 21.39 -23.95
N LYS A 461 -20.37 20.28 -23.51
CA LYS A 461 -19.68 19.00 -23.27
C LYS A 461 -19.35 18.23 -24.54
N GLU A 462 -20.28 18.17 -25.49
CA GLU A 462 -20.24 17.19 -26.60
C GLU A 462 -19.92 17.82 -27.96
N ALA A 463 -20.36 19.06 -28.23
CA ALA A 463 -20.25 19.64 -29.57
C ALA A 463 -18.78 19.94 -29.94
N PRO A 464 -18.33 19.70 -31.18
CA PRO A 464 -17.01 20.13 -31.65
C PRO A 464 -16.74 21.61 -31.34
N PHE A 465 -15.50 21.98 -31.00
CA PHE A 465 -15.18 23.38 -30.70
C PHE A 465 -15.41 24.29 -31.92
N GLU A 466 -15.18 23.79 -33.12
CA GLU A 466 -15.45 24.48 -34.39
C GLU A 466 -16.94 24.87 -34.52
N ASP A 467 -17.85 23.95 -34.19
CA ASP A 467 -19.30 24.19 -34.21
C ASP A 467 -19.71 25.25 -33.17
N ILE A 468 -19.11 25.22 -31.97
CA ILE A 468 -19.38 26.23 -30.94
C ILE A 468 -18.90 27.61 -31.39
N VAL A 469 -17.75 27.67 -32.06
CA VAL A 469 -17.20 28.93 -32.58
C VAL A 469 -18.02 29.46 -33.76
N SER A 470 -18.44 28.60 -34.69
CA SER A 470 -19.26 29.02 -35.84
C SER A 470 -20.65 29.48 -35.44
N HIS A 471 -21.26 28.83 -34.44
CA HIS A 471 -22.62 29.09 -33.96
C HIS A 471 -22.66 29.81 -32.60
N ILE A 472 -21.61 30.57 -32.27
CA ILE A 472 -21.47 31.22 -30.95
C ILE A 472 -22.63 32.17 -30.61
N ARG A 473 -23.22 32.82 -31.63
CA ARG A 473 -24.39 33.69 -31.46
C ARG A 473 -25.61 32.88 -31.05
N SER A 474 -25.86 31.76 -31.73
CA SER A 474 -26.95 30.84 -31.41
C SER A 474 -26.77 30.20 -30.02
N PHE A 475 -25.53 29.93 -29.61
CA PHE A 475 -25.22 29.48 -28.26
C PHE A 475 -25.55 30.53 -27.18
N ASN A 476 -25.22 31.81 -27.44
CA ASN A 476 -25.61 32.92 -26.57
C ASN A 476 -27.14 33.06 -26.49
N ASP A 477 -27.80 33.07 -27.64
CA ASP A 477 -29.26 33.17 -27.73
C ASP A 477 -29.93 32.05 -26.94
N LEU A 478 -29.36 30.84 -26.93
CA LEU A 478 -29.86 29.71 -26.14
C LEU A 478 -29.73 29.96 -24.63
N ILE A 479 -28.54 30.37 -24.16
CA ILE A 479 -28.29 30.54 -22.72
C ILE A 479 -29.13 31.68 -22.12
N VAL A 480 -29.36 32.75 -22.89
CA VAL A 480 -30.16 33.91 -22.48
C VAL A 480 -31.62 33.54 -22.17
N LEU A 481 -32.13 32.44 -22.73
CA LEU A 481 -33.47 31.94 -22.45
C LEU A 481 -33.61 31.29 -21.06
N HIS A 482 -32.51 31.13 -20.31
CA HIS A 482 -32.52 30.53 -18.98
C HIS A 482 -32.70 31.59 -17.87
N PRO A 483 -33.58 31.39 -16.87
CA PRO A 483 -33.78 32.36 -15.79
C PRO A 483 -32.54 32.59 -14.91
N ARG A 484 -31.57 31.66 -14.94
CA ARG A 484 -30.23 31.79 -14.33
C ARG A 484 -29.12 31.83 -15.39
N GLN A 485 -29.31 32.62 -16.44
CA GLN A 485 -28.38 32.74 -17.58
C GLN A 485 -26.93 32.99 -17.13
N ASP A 486 -26.70 33.87 -16.16
CA ASP A 486 -25.36 34.22 -15.67
C ASP A 486 -24.58 33.01 -15.12
N HIS A 487 -25.25 32.19 -14.31
CA HIS A 487 -24.66 30.95 -13.79
C HIS A 487 -24.42 29.92 -14.89
N LEU A 488 -25.34 29.82 -15.86
CA LEU A 488 -25.22 28.88 -16.97
C LEU A 488 -24.09 29.27 -17.93
N PHE A 489 -23.89 30.56 -18.20
CA PHE A 489 -22.72 31.07 -18.91
C PHE A 489 -21.42 30.70 -18.20
N PHE A 490 -21.33 30.95 -16.89
CA PHE A 490 -20.15 30.58 -16.09
C PHE A 490 -19.86 29.06 -16.12
N GLU A 491 -20.89 28.24 -15.98
CA GLU A 491 -20.76 26.78 -16.04
C GLU A 491 -20.27 26.32 -17.42
N CYS A 492 -20.87 26.83 -18.51
CA CYS A 492 -20.46 26.49 -19.87
C CYS A 492 -19.02 26.92 -20.17
N ILE A 493 -18.61 28.12 -19.74
CA ILE A 493 -17.22 28.60 -19.88
C ILE A 493 -16.25 27.67 -19.16
N THR A 494 -16.60 27.23 -17.95
CA THR A 494 -15.78 26.30 -17.17
C THR A 494 -15.64 24.94 -17.85
N ILE A 495 -16.76 24.37 -18.33
CA ILE A 495 -16.78 23.10 -19.08
C ILE A 495 -15.89 23.18 -20.33
N LEU A 496 -16.00 24.27 -21.10
CA LEU A 496 -15.18 24.47 -22.31
C LEU A 496 -13.70 24.62 -21.96
N GLY A 497 -13.37 25.37 -20.91
CA GLY A 497 -12.02 25.51 -20.39
C GLY A 497 -11.41 24.17 -20.00
N ASP A 498 -12.17 23.32 -19.30
CA ASP A 498 -11.71 22.00 -18.85
C ASP A 498 -11.57 20.97 -19.97
N ARG A 499 -12.43 21.05 -20.99
CA ARG A 499 -12.31 20.23 -22.20
C ARG A 499 -11.10 20.62 -23.08
N GLY A 500 -10.43 21.73 -22.75
CA GLY A 500 -9.21 22.16 -23.44
C GLY A 500 -9.44 23.15 -24.57
N PHE A 501 -10.55 23.88 -24.58
CA PHE A 501 -10.84 24.92 -25.58
C PHE A 501 -9.68 25.93 -25.70
N LEU A 502 -9.13 26.35 -24.56
CA LEU A 502 -8.04 27.34 -24.46
C LEU A 502 -6.66 26.80 -24.91
N ASN A 503 -6.53 25.51 -25.19
CA ASN A 503 -5.30 24.94 -25.75
C ASN A 503 -5.17 25.23 -27.25
N ILE A 504 -6.30 25.40 -27.93
CA ILE A 504 -6.40 25.43 -29.41
C ILE A 504 -6.93 26.79 -29.89
N HIS A 505 -7.84 27.41 -29.13
CA HIS A 505 -8.55 28.61 -29.55
C HIS A 505 -8.24 29.83 -28.68
N ASP A 506 -8.54 31.01 -29.22
CA ASP A 506 -8.27 32.28 -28.57
C ASP A 506 -9.15 32.51 -27.31
N PRO A 507 -8.54 32.86 -26.16
CA PRO A 507 -9.26 33.25 -24.95
C PRO A 507 -10.35 34.31 -25.13
N GLY A 508 -10.20 35.21 -26.11
CA GLY A 508 -11.16 36.25 -26.41
C GLY A 508 -12.56 35.72 -26.75
N ILE A 509 -12.67 34.47 -27.22
CA ILE A 509 -13.98 33.84 -27.47
C ILE A 509 -14.71 33.56 -26.16
N LEU A 510 -14.04 32.99 -25.15
CA LEU A 510 -14.64 32.73 -23.84
C LEU A 510 -14.84 34.02 -23.03
N ILE A 511 -13.99 35.03 -23.23
CA ILE A 511 -14.18 36.35 -22.62
C ILE A 511 -15.45 37.02 -23.17
N ARG A 512 -15.70 36.95 -24.48
CA ARG A 512 -16.98 37.43 -25.06
C ARG A 512 -18.21 36.69 -24.54
N LEU A 513 -18.07 35.40 -24.20
CA LEU A 513 -19.14 34.67 -23.49
C LEU A 513 -19.31 35.20 -22.06
N ALA A 514 -18.21 35.49 -21.35
CA ALA A 514 -18.27 36.09 -20.02
C ALA A 514 -18.85 37.50 -20.03
N GLU A 515 -18.66 38.28 -21.10
CA GLU A 515 -19.28 39.61 -21.29
C GLU A 515 -20.81 39.56 -21.34
N ALA A 516 -21.40 38.43 -21.73
CA ALA A 516 -22.86 38.24 -21.73
C ALA A 516 -23.45 38.02 -20.32
N ILE A 517 -22.61 37.90 -19.28
CA ILE A 517 -23.02 37.76 -17.87
C ILE A 517 -23.31 39.14 -17.29
N PHE A 518 -24.52 39.33 -16.75
CA PHE A 518 -24.94 40.61 -16.16
C PHE A 518 -24.45 40.81 -14.72
N ASP A 519 -24.49 39.76 -13.88
CA ASP A 519 -23.94 39.80 -12.53
C ASP A 519 -22.42 39.95 -12.57
N GLN A 520 -21.95 41.11 -12.14
CA GLN A 520 -20.54 41.47 -12.14
C GLN A 520 -19.67 40.45 -11.35
N GLY A 521 -20.17 39.94 -10.22
CA GLY A 521 -19.41 38.98 -9.41
C GLY A 521 -19.29 37.60 -10.04
N ILE A 522 -20.27 37.17 -10.83
CA ILE A 522 -20.19 35.93 -11.63
C ILE A 522 -19.31 36.14 -12.87
N LYS A 523 -19.44 37.29 -13.54
CA LYS A 523 -18.61 37.68 -14.68
C LYS A 523 -17.13 37.66 -14.32
N GLU A 524 -16.76 38.32 -13.23
CA GLU A 524 -15.39 38.36 -12.72
C GLU A 524 -14.85 36.97 -12.39
N ARG A 525 -15.69 36.08 -11.83
CA ARG A 525 -15.32 34.69 -11.57
C ARG A 525 -15.12 33.89 -12.86
N ALA A 526 -15.94 34.12 -13.89
CA ALA A 526 -15.78 33.50 -15.20
C ALA A 526 -14.44 33.88 -15.85
N VAL A 527 -14.13 35.18 -15.87
CA VAL A 527 -12.86 35.71 -16.38
C VAL A 527 -11.68 35.17 -15.57
N SER A 528 -11.78 35.18 -14.23
CA SER A 528 -10.77 34.59 -13.34
C SER A 528 -10.46 33.13 -13.68
N SER A 529 -11.51 32.31 -13.88
CA SER A 529 -11.37 30.89 -14.26
C SER A 529 -10.63 30.72 -15.60
N ILE A 530 -10.98 31.52 -16.62
CA ILE A 530 -10.29 31.53 -17.92
C ILE A 530 -8.80 31.87 -17.74
N VAL A 531 -8.51 32.95 -16.99
CA VAL A 531 -7.16 33.45 -16.76
C VAL A 531 -6.27 32.44 -16.04
N ILE A 532 -6.78 31.81 -14.98
CA ILE A 532 -6.05 30.78 -14.23
C ILE A 532 -5.76 29.56 -15.11
N LYS A 533 -6.71 29.17 -15.97
CA LYS A 533 -6.49 28.05 -16.91
C LYS A 533 -5.38 28.36 -17.91
N ILE A 534 -5.30 29.59 -18.43
CA ILE A 534 -4.21 30.04 -19.31
C ILE A 534 -2.86 29.97 -18.60
N ALA A 535 -2.79 30.41 -17.34
CA ALA A 535 -1.56 30.33 -16.55
C ALA A 535 -1.10 28.87 -16.39
N LYS A 536 -2.02 27.95 -16.05
CA LYS A 536 -1.76 26.51 -15.96
C LYS A 536 -1.23 25.92 -17.26
N ILE A 537 -1.82 26.28 -18.40
CA ILE A 537 -1.33 25.86 -19.73
C ILE A 537 0.10 26.34 -19.93
N GLY A 538 0.39 27.61 -19.61
CA GLY A 538 1.74 28.19 -19.70
C GLY A 538 2.80 27.41 -18.92
N VAL A 539 2.49 26.97 -17.70
CA VAL A 539 3.39 26.12 -16.91
C VAL A 539 3.58 24.75 -17.58
N GLN A 540 2.50 24.11 -18.02
CA GLN A 540 2.55 22.78 -18.65
C GLN A 540 3.43 22.77 -19.91
N ILE A 541 3.34 23.80 -20.75
CA ILE A 541 4.13 23.92 -21.99
C ILE A 541 5.43 24.70 -21.79
N LYS A 542 5.73 25.12 -20.56
CA LYS A 542 6.92 25.91 -20.16
C LYS A 542 7.08 27.22 -20.92
N ASN A 543 5.98 27.91 -21.22
CA ASN A 543 5.96 29.15 -21.98
C ASN A 543 5.53 30.35 -21.13
N ARG A 544 6.40 31.37 -21.08
CA ARG A 544 6.21 32.61 -20.32
C ARG A 544 5.16 33.53 -20.92
N ASP A 545 4.96 33.48 -22.24
CA ASP A 545 4.02 34.36 -22.94
C ASP A 545 2.59 34.09 -22.48
N TYR A 546 2.27 32.85 -22.13
CA TYR A 546 0.96 32.48 -21.56
C TYR A 546 0.75 33.06 -20.16
N LEU A 547 1.79 33.10 -19.32
CA LEU A 547 1.70 33.77 -18.01
C LEU A 547 1.57 35.28 -18.15
N GLN A 548 2.33 35.91 -19.05
CA GLN A 548 2.19 37.33 -19.36
C GLN A 548 0.79 37.66 -19.86
N ARG A 549 0.26 36.82 -20.76
CA ARG A 549 -1.10 36.93 -21.27
C ARG A 549 -2.14 36.77 -20.17
N ALA A 550 -1.97 35.79 -19.27
CA ALA A 550 -2.85 35.61 -18.11
C ALA A 550 -2.85 36.85 -17.21
N VAL A 551 -1.68 37.41 -16.89
CA VAL A 551 -1.56 38.66 -16.13
C VAL A 551 -2.27 39.81 -16.85
N GLY A 552 -2.04 40.00 -18.15
CA GLY A 552 -2.72 41.06 -18.92
C GLY A 552 -4.24 40.93 -18.91
N LEU A 553 -4.76 39.71 -19.00
CA LEU A 553 -6.21 39.43 -18.96
C LEU A 553 -6.84 39.65 -17.57
N THR A 554 -6.06 39.77 -16.49
CA THR A 554 -6.62 40.16 -15.18
C THR A 554 -7.18 41.59 -15.17
N CYS A 555 -6.79 42.43 -16.14
CA CYS A 555 -7.36 43.77 -16.30
C CYS A 555 -8.86 43.75 -16.64
N GLU A 556 -9.37 42.65 -17.20
CA GLU A 556 -10.80 42.44 -17.50
C GLU A 556 -11.64 42.16 -16.22
N ILE A 557 -11.01 42.07 -15.05
CA ILE A 557 -11.68 41.85 -13.75
C ILE A 557 -11.72 43.17 -12.99
N ASP A 558 -12.84 43.89 -12.95
CA ASP A 558 -12.92 45.21 -12.30
C ASP A 558 -12.73 45.16 -10.77
N GLY A 559 -13.31 44.14 -10.13
CA GLY A 559 -13.24 43.90 -8.70
C GLY A 559 -11.82 43.59 -8.21
N GLN A 560 -11.32 44.44 -7.31
CA GLN A 560 -9.94 44.34 -6.81
C GLN A 560 -9.68 43.07 -5.99
N GLU A 561 -10.65 42.58 -5.23
CA GLU A 561 -10.51 41.33 -4.46
C GLU A 561 -10.39 40.11 -5.38
N THR A 562 -11.30 39.98 -6.35
CA THR A 562 -11.27 38.89 -7.35
C THR A 562 -10.00 38.96 -8.20
N ARG A 563 -9.58 40.17 -8.59
CA ARG A 563 -8.33 40.40 -9.33
C ARG A 563 -7.11 39.98 -8.52
N SER A 564 -7.06 40.33 -7.23
CA SER A 564 -5.98 39.94 -6.32
C SER A 564 -5.90 38.42 -6.15
N ALA A 565 -7.04 37.74 -5.95
CA ALA A 565 -7.09 36.28 -5.85
C ALA A 565 -6.66 35.58 -7.15
N THR A 566 -7.03 36.15 -8.30
CA THR A 566 -6.63 35.64 -9.62
C THR A 566 -5.12 35.80 -9.84
N LEU A 567 -4.56 36.97 -9.54
CA LEU A 567 -3.12 37.22 -9.60
C LEU A 567 -2.34 36.30 -8.66
N SER A 568 -2.86 36.06 -7.44
CA SER A 568 -2.27 35.08 -6.51
C SER A 568 -2.17 33.69 -7.15
N SER A 569 -3.24 33.22 -7.78
CA SER A 569 -3.24 31.92 -8.46
C SER A 569 -2.25 31.88 -9.63
N ILE A 570 -2.06 33.00 -10.35
CA ILE A 570 -1.04 33.10 -11.40
C ILE A 570 0.38 33.04 -10.81
N ILE A 571 0.61 33.69 -9.67
CA ILE A 571 1.91 33.68 -8.97
C ILE A 571 2.28 32.26 -8.52
N ASP A 572 1.32 31.47 -8.03
CA ASP A 572 1.54 30.08 -7.65
C ASP A 572 2.03 29.24 -8.85
N GLU A 573 1.35 29.38 -10.00
CA GLU A 573 1.73 28.71 -11.25
C GLU A 573 3.10 29.20 -11.77
N ALA A 574 3.38 30.50 -11.68
CA ALA A 574 4.66 31.06 -12.09
C ALA A 574 5.83 30.64 -11.19
N SER A 575 5.59 30.45 -9.89
CA SER A 575 6.58 29.94 -8.94
C SER A 575 7.01 28.52 -9.31
N LEU A 576 6.06 27.69 -9.74
CA LEU A 576 6.35 26.35 -10.27
C LEU A 576 7.22 26.43 -11.53
N LEU A 577 6.88 27.33 -12.46
CA LEU A 577 7.67 27.50 -13.69
C LEU A 577 9.08 28.05 -13.43
N ALA A 578 9.20 29.03 -12.54
CA ALA A 578 10.47 29.61 -12.11
C ALA A 578 11.41 28.55 -11.54
N ALA A 579 10.92 27.67 -10.66
CA ALA A 579 11.70 26.56 -10.11
C ALA A 579 12.14 25.56 -11.20
N GLN A 580 11.25 25.23 -12.15
CA GLN A 580 11.58 24.33 -13.25
C GLN A 580 12.64 24.92 -14.21
N GLN A 581 12.56 26.21 -14.52
CA GLN A 581 13.45 26.88 -15.46
C GLN A 581 14.71 27.49 -14.84
N GLY A 582 14.77 27.61 -13.50
CA GLY A 582 15.86 28.33 -12.85
C GLY A 582 15.78 29.85 -13.03
N ASP A 583 14.58 30.40 -13.22
CA ASP A 583 14.40 31.82 -13.52
C ASP A 583 13.67 32.59 -12.42
N LEU A 584 14.45 33.23 -11.56
CA LEU A 584 13.96 34.10 -10.50
C LEU A 584 13.37 35.42 -11.06
N ASP A 585 13.81 35.88 -12.23
CA ASP A 585 13.37 37.16 -12.82
C ASP A 585 11.86 37.15 -13.10
N LEU A 586 11.28 35.99 -13.40
CA LEU A 586 9.84 35.83 -13.59
C LEU A 586 9.04 36.27 -12.35
N LEU A 587 9.47 35.84 -11.15
CA LEU A 587 8.79 36.19 -9.90
C LEU A 587 9.01 37.66 -9.51
N LEU A 588 10.20 38.20 -9.78
CA LEU A 588 10.50 39.62 -9.56
C LEU A 588 9.69 40.53 -10.50
N ARG A 589 9.43 40.12 -11.74
CA ARG A 589 8.51 40.83 -12.64
C ARG A 589 7.06 40.78 -12.17
N MET A 590 6.63 39.66 -11.60
CA MET A 590 5.28 39.57 -11.02
C MET A 590 5.10 40.53 -9.86
N ARG A 591 6.13 40.77 -9.05
CA ARG A 591 6.13 41.84 -8.03
C ARG A 591 5.86 43.21 -8.64
N ALA A 592 6.55 43.56 -9.71
CA ALA A 592 6.31 44.83 -10.39
C ALA A 592 4.86 44.93 -10.91
N TRP A 593 4.34 43.88 -11.54
CA TRP A 593 2.95 43.86 -12.02
C TRP A 593 1.93 43.95 -10.88
N SER A 594 2.05 43.14 -9.83
CA SER A 594 1.14 43.18 -8.68
C SER A 594 1.12 44.53 -7.99
N SER A 595 2.28 45.20 -7.86
CA SER A 595 2.36 46.55 -7.30
C SER A 595 1.67 47.62 -8.16
N SER A 596 1.62 47.41 -9.48
CA SER A 596 1.00 48.34 -10.43
C SER A 596 -0.50 48.10 -10.66
N LEU A 597 -0.96 46.85 -10.53
CA LEU A 597 -2.32 46.43 -10.91
C LEU A 597 -3.30 46.37 -9.73
N LEU A 598 -2.81 46.36 -8.50
CA LEU A 598 -3.61 46.22 -7.27
C LEU A 598 -3.52 47.47 -6.38
N LYS A 599 -4.59 47.72 -5.62
CA LYS A 599 -4.57 48.68 -4.50
C LYS A 599 -3.51 48.29 -3.46
N GLN A 600 -2.95 49.29 -2.77
CA GLN A 600 -1.82 49.13 -1.84
C GLN A 600 -2.06 48.03 -0.78
N GLU A 601 -3.27 47.93 -0.22
CA GLU A 601 -3.62 46.91 0.78
C GLU A 601 -3.60 45.48 0.22
N LEU A 602 -4.04 45.28 -1.04
CA LEU A 602 -4.07 43.97 -1.70
C LEU A 602 -2.73 43.59 -2.31
N ALA A 603 -1.95 44.59 -2.73
CA ALA A 603 -0.58 44.40 -3.20
C ALA A 603 0.32 43.79 -2.11
N VAL A 604 0.08 44.09 -0.82
CA VAL A 604 0.79 43.49 0.32
C VAL A 604 0.58 41.97 0.39
N TYR A 605 -0.64 41.48 0.18
CA TYR A 605 -0.92 40.05 0.15
C TYR A 605 -0.30 39.37 -1.08
N ALA A 606 -0.34 40.01 -2.25
CA ALA A 606 0.33 39.50 -3.43
C ALA A 606 1.86 39.43 -3.24
N MET A 607 2.46 40.42 -2.56
CA MET A 607 3.89 40.40 -2.20
C MET A 607 4.24 39.24 -1.28
N ALA A 608 3.41 38.91 -0.29
CA ALA A 608 3.61 37.73 0.56
C ALA A 608 3.63 36.42 -0.26
N ASN A 609 2.71 36.27 -1.21
CA ASN A 609 2.65 35.06 -2.06
C ASN A 609 3.85 34.99 -3.03
N ILE A 610 4.34 36.13 -3.50
CA ILE A 610 5.58 36.17 -4.29
C ILE A 610 6.78 35.74 -3.43
N ILE A 611 6.86 36.21 -2.18
CA ILE A 611 7.90 35.80 -1.23
C ILE A 611 7.86 34.28 -1.02
N ASP A 612 6.67 33.70 -0.81
CA ASP A 612 6.51 32.25 -0.70
C ASP A 612 6.96 31.51 -1.98
N GLY A 613 6.64 32.07 -3.15
CA GLY A 613 7.13 31.59 -4.44
C GLY A 613 8.66 31.60 -4.56
N VAL A 614 9.29 32.70 -4.14
CA VAL A 614 10.76 32.85 -4.12
C VAL A 614 11.39 31.89 -3.10
N VAL A 615 10.79 31.73 -1.93
CA VAL A 615 11.23 30.78 -0.90
C VAL A 615 11.20 29.34 -1.44
N LYS A 616 10.12 28.97 -2.14
CA LYS A 616 10.00 27.65 -2.77
C LYS A 616 11.09 27.43 -3.82
N TYR A 617 11.30 28.41 -4.70
CA TYR A 617 12.40 28.41 -5.66
C TYR A 617 13.76 28.22 -4.98
N ALA A 618 14.01 28.98 -3.91
CA ALA A 618 15.27 28.99 -3.20
C ALA A 618 15.59 27.65 -2.54
N ILE A 619 14.59 26.99 -1.94
CA ILE A 619 14.74 25.64 -1.38
C ILE A 619 15.05 24.63 -2.50
N ASP A 620 14.28 24.64 -3.59
CA ASP A 620 14.44 23.70 -4.70
C ASP A 620 15.81 23.84 -5.40
N LYS A 621 16.34 25.06 -5.48
CA LYS A 621 17.65 25.36 -6.08
C LYS A 621 18.80 25.44 -5.07
N LYS A 622 18.55 25.23 -3.78
CA LYS A 622 19.53 25.40 -2.68
C LYS A 622 20.21 26.79 -2.74
N SER A 623 19.48 27.84 -3.12
CA SER A 623 20.01 29.19 -3.39
C SER A 623 19.77 30.14 -2.22
N SER A 624 20.82 30.43 -1.45
CA SER A 624 20.77 31.43 -0.37
C SER A 624 20.53 32.85 -0.88
N ASP A 625 21.02 33.19 -2.08
CA ASP A 625 20.84 34.52 -2.68
C ASP A 625 19.36 34.80 -2.98
N ALA A 626 18.61 33.79 -3.44
CA ALA A 626 17.18 33.92 -3.67
C ALA A 626 16.39 34.15 -2.36
N LEU A 627 16.81 33.53 -1.25
CA LEU A 627 16.22 33.83 0.07
C LEU A 627 16.56 35.25 0.55
N GLU A 628 17.74 35.76 0.22
CA GLU A 628 18.10 37.15 0.54
C GLU A 628 17.19 38.12 -0.24
N GLU A 629 16.90 37.85 -1.51
CA GLU A 629 15.91 38.63 -2.27
C GLU A 629 14.51 38.56 -1.62
N ALA A 630 14.06 37.38 -1.17
CA ALA A 630 12.81 37.24 -0.43
C ALA A 630 12.81 38.10 0.86
N TYR A 631 13.94 38.16 1.58
CA TYR A 631 14.10 39.00 2.76
C TYR A 631 14.04 40.49 2.43
N LEU A 632 14.70 40.93 1.36
CA LEU A 632 14.64 42.32 0.90
C LEU A 632 13.22 42.73 0.50
N ILE A 633 12.48 41.86 -0.19
CA ILE A 633 11.07 42.10 -0.53
C ILE A 633 10.23 42.20 0.75
N ALA A 634 10.42 41.29 1.71
CA ALA A 634 9.69 41.31 2.98
C ALA A 634 9.93 42.58 3.79
N ARG A 635 11.13 43.19 3.69
CA ARG A 635 11.44 44.46 4.39
C ARG A 635 10.58 45.63 3.95
N GLU A 636 10.13 45.64 2.69
CA GLU A 636 9.31 46.71 2.11
C GLU A 636 7.82 46.63 2.51
N ILE A 637 7.40 45.54 3.15
CA ILE A 637 6.03 45.40 3.65
C ILE A 637 5.83 46.29 4.88
N ASN A 638 4.79 47.12 4.84
CA ASN A 638 4.46 48.07 5.92
C ASN A 638 3.70 47.43 7.09
N ASP A 639 3.03 46.30 6.88
CA ASP A 639 2.32 45.57 7.95
C ASP A 639 3.34 44.87 8.89
N PRO A 640 3.45 45.29 10.16
CA PRO A 640 4.42 44.72 11.09
C PRO A 640 4.17 43.25 11.46
N SER A 641 2.90 42.81 11.46
CA SER A 641 2.53 41.43 11.83
C SER A 641 2.90 40.46 10.71
N LEU A 642 2.50 40.78 9.48
CA LEU A 642 2.83 39.97 8.31
C LEU A 642 4.34 39.94 8.06
N LYS A 643 5.01 41.08 8.23
CA LYS A 643 6.48 41.17 8.12
C LYS A 643 7.20 40.26 9.11
N ALA A 644 6.76 40.23 10.37
CA ALA A 644 7.35 39.33 11.37
C ALA A 644 7.15 37.84 11.02
N GLN A 645 5.97 37.47 10.51
CA GLN A 645 5.69 36.10 10.06
C GLN A 645 6.57 35.69 8.87
N LEU A 646 6.74 36.58 7.90
CA LEU A 646 7.58 36.33 6.73
C LEU A 646 9.06 36.22 7.10
N PHE A 647 9.56 37.06 8.01
CA PHE A 647 10.93 36.95 8.50
C PHE A 647 11.20 35.64 9.24
N GLU A 648 10.28 35.20 10.09
CA GLU A 648 10.34 33.88 10.72
C GLU A 648 10.42 32.78 9.66
N ARG A 649 9.54 32.84 8.67
CA ARG A 649 9.51 31.84 7.60
C ARG A 649 10.79 31.81 6.78
N ILE A 650 11.33 32.97 6.43
CA ILE A 650 12.58 33.10 5.66
C ILE A 650 13.75 32.57 6.50
N ALA A 651 13.82 32.89 7.79
CA ALA A 651 14.84 32.36 8.70
C ALA A 651 14.79 30.83 8.78
N GLU A 652 13.61 30.23 8.94
CA GLU A 652 13.44 28.76 8.87
C GLU A 652 13.96 28.19 7.54
N CYS A 653 13.73 28.87 6.43
CA CYS A 653 14.12 28.39 5.11
C CYS A 653 15.64 28.47 4.89
N PHE A 654 16.31 29.49 5.42
CA PHE A 654 17.78 29.53 5.48
C PHE A 654 18.33 28.31 6.22
N VAL A 655 17.74 27.95 7.37
CA VAL A 655 18.10 26.74 8.11
C VAL A 655 17.85 25.47 7.29
N ARG A 656 16.69 25.36 6.63
CA ARG A 656 16.38 24.20 5.77
C ARG A 656 17.39 24.04 4.64
N ILE A 657 17.79 25.12 3.97
CA ILE A 657 18.85 25.09 2.95
C ILE A 657 20.16 24.61 3.57
N GLY A 658 20.58 25.15 4.72
CA GLY A 658 21.78 24.71 5.43
C GLY A 658 21.74 23.21 5.78
N CYS A 659 20.61 22.71 6.28
CA CYS A 659 20.39 21.30 6.57
C CYS A 659 20.45 20.42 5.31
N ILE A 660 19.90 20.89 4.19
CA ILE A 660 19.94 20.17 2.91
C ILE A 660 21.37 20.07 2.38
N ILE A 661 22.17 21.14 2.50
CA ILE A 661 23.59 21.16 2.11
C ILE A 661 24.40 20.17 2.98
N LEU A 662 24.22 20.18 4.31
CA LEU A 662 24.92 19.24 5.20
C LEU A 662 24.52 17.78 4.98
N LYS A 663 23.26 17.52 4.61
CA LYS A 663 22.75 16.17 4.35
C LYS A 663 23.25 15.60 3.02
N GLU A 664 23.34 16.45 2.00
CA GLU A 664 23.74 16.08 0.64
C GLU A 664 24.86 17.04 0.18
N PRO A 665 26.10 16.83 0.66
CA PRO A 665 27.24 17.63 0.20
C PRO A 665 27.38 17.50 -1.31
N SER A 666 27.73 18.61 -1.97
CA SER A 666 27.99 18.62 -3.40
C SER A 666 29.31 17.87 -3.67
N THR A 667 29.63 17.54 -4.93
CA THR A 667 30.93 16.91 -5.27
C THR A 667 32.16 17.82 -5.02
N SER A 668 31.95 18.99 -4.39
CA SER A 668 32.98 19.96 -4.01
C SER A 668 33.72 19.52 -2.73
N SER A 669 34.68 20.32 -2.26
CA SER A 669 35.37 19.98 -1.01
C SER A 669 34.42 20.12 0.19
N ALA A 670 34.46 19.16 1.13
CA ALA A 670 33.59 19.17 2.32
C ALA A 670 33.66 20.48 3.14
N LYS A 671 34.78 21.22 3.05
CA LYS A 671 34.96 22.52 3.69
C LYS A 671 34.14 23.64 3.04
N GLU A 672 33.99 23.65 1.72
CA GLU A 672 33.22 24.67 0.99
C GLU A 672 31.71 24.47 1.18
N ASP A 673 31.26 23.22 1.20
CA ASP A 673 29.87 22.88 1.50
C ASP A 673 29.52 23.25 2.96
N PHE A 674 30.41 22.94 3.91
CA PHE A 674 30.22 23.36 5.30
C PHE A 674 30.20 24.89 5.44
N ALA A 675 31.11 25.61 4.79
CA ALA A 675 31.11 27.08 4.82
C ALA A 675 29.80 27.67 4.26
N SER A 676 29.27 27.08 3.19
CA SER A 676 27.99 27.48 2.59
C SER A 676 26.80 27.19 3.51
N ALA A 677 26.77 26.02 4.14
CA ALA A 677 25.74 25.66 5.12
C ALA A 677 25.81 26.57 6.37
N LYS A 678 27.02 26.80 6.91
CA LYS A 678 27.27 27.70 8.03
C LYS A 678 26.75 29.10 7.72
N ARG A 679 27.03 29.65 6.53
CA ARG A 679 26.53 30.96 6.11
C ARG A 679 25.01 31.04 6.15
N ALA A 680 24.32 29.98 5.69
CA ALA A 680 22.87 29.91 5.75
C ALA A 680 22.34 29.89 7.19
N PHE A 681 22.94 29.07 8.07
CA PHE A 681 22.57 29.05 9.51
C PHE A 681 22.83 30.39 10.20
N SER A 682 24.00 31.00 9.99
CA SER A 682 24.33 32.32 10.56
C SER A 682 23.34 33.39 10.10
N ARG A 683 22.96 33.40 8.81
CA ARG A 683 22.00 34.36 8.29
C ARG A 683 20.59 34.15 8.86
N GLY A 684 20.13 32.90 8.95
CA GLY A 684 18.85 32.59 9.58
C GLY A 684 18.80 33.02 11.05
N LEU A 685 19.91 32.84 11.78
CA LEU A 685 20.03 33.27 13.17
C LEU A 685 20.06 34.80 13.31
N GLU A 686 20.75 35.49 12.39
CA GLU A 686 20.83 36.95 12.37
C GLU A 686 19.45 37.60 12.18
N ILE A 687 18.63 37.07 11.26
CA ILE A 687 17.25 37.53 11.04
C ILE A 687 16.41 37.37 12.31
N ILE A 688 16.55 36.25 13.02
CA ILE A 688 15.83 36.02 14.28
C ILE A 688 16.24 37.05 15.34
N ASN A 689 17.54 37.28 15.50
CA ASN A 689 18.05 38.19 16.52
C ASN A 689 17.73 39.67 16.24
N GLN A 690 17.70 40.08 14.97
CA GLN A 690 17.44 41.47 14.57
C GLN A 690 15.95 41.80 14.51
N ASP A 691 15.13 40.89 13.98
CA ASP A 691 13.76 41.22 13.58
C ASP A 691 12.67 40.57 14.46
N ILE A 692 13.02 39.63 15.36
CA ILE A 692 12.06 38.99 16.28
C ILE A 692 12.19 39.56 17.69
N LYS A 693 11.06 39.94 18.31
CA LYS A 693 11.03 40.55 19.65
C LYS A 693 11.26 39.49 20.75
N SER A 694 12.10 39.80 21.74
CA SER A 694 12.24 39.04 23.00
C SER A 694 10.95 39.21 23.83
N PRO A 695 10.12 38.15 24.04
CA PRO A 695 10.51 36.80 24.43
C PRO A 695 10.27 35.67 23.40
N GLN A 696 9.88 35.99 22.17
CA GLN A 696 9.55 34.94 21.18
C GLN A 696 10.78 34.21 20.62
N VAL A 697 11.97 34.82 20.75
CA VAL A 697 13.23 34.28 20.22
C VAL A 697 13.50 32.84 20.68
N SER A 698 13.33 32.51 21.96
CA SER A 698 13.57 31.14 22.45
C SER A 698 12.60 30.12 21.86
N LEU A 699 11.32 30.49 21.70
CA LEU A 699 10.31 29.65 21.08
C LEU A 699 10.56 29.44 19.58
N LYS A 700 11.06 30.47 18.87
CA LYS A 700 11.43 30.34 17.44
C LYS A 700 12.69 29.49 17.25
N ILE A 701 13.70 29.69 18.09
CA ILE A 701 14.89 28.85 18.14
C ILE A 701 14.51 27.39 18.39
N ALA A 702 13.56 27.11 19.30
CA ALA A 702 13.07 25.76 19.55
C ALA A 702 12.48 25.09 18.29
N GLY A 703 11.67 25.82 17.52
CA GLY A 703 11.10 25.33 16.26
C GLY A 703 12.17 25.06 15.18
N ILE A 704 13.20 25.90 15.12
CA ILE A 704 14.35 25.69 14.24
C ILE A 704 15.17 24.47 14.64
N ILE A 705 15.41 24.29 15.94
CA ILE A 705 16.08 23.09 16.47
C ILE A 705 15.32 21.83 16.05
N ASP A 706 13.98 21.86 16.08
CA ASP A 706 13.16 20.72 15.61
C ASP A 706 13.36 20.43 14.12
N ILE A 707 13.49 21.47 13.28
CA ILE A 707 13.83 21.31 11.86
C ILE A 707 15.21 20.63 11.73
N ILE A 708 16.22 21.11 12.45
CA ILE A 708 17.58 20.58 12.37
C ILE A 708 17.62 19.11 12.85
N ILE A 709 16.98 18.78 13.98
CA ILE A 709 16.87 17.41 14.50
C ILE A 709 16.17 16.47 13.49
N ASN A 710 15.11 16.95 12.83
CA ASN A 710 14.41 16.14 11.84
C ASN A 710 15.29 15.80 10.63
N HIS A 711 16.12 16.75 10.18
CA HIS A 711 17.08 16.50 9.11
C HIS A 711 18.24 15.61 9.57
N SER A 712 18.77 15.81 10.78
CA SER A 712 19.89 15.03 11.32
C SER A 712 19.57 13.55 11.47
N LYS A 713 18.34 13.19 11.90
CA LYS A 713 17.89 11.78 11.99
C LYS A 713 17.98 11.00 10.67
N SER A 714 18.02 11.71 9.54
CA SER A 714 18.08 11.11 8.20
C SER A 714 19.47 11.20 7.54
N SER A 715 20.49 11.58 8.31
CA SER A 715 21.87 11.76 7.85
C SER A 715 22.86 11.15 8.84
N SER A 716 24.00 10.66 8.35
CA SER A 716 25.13 10.21 9.19
C SER A 716 26.19 11.31 9.40
N ASN A 717 25.94 12.54 8.94
CA ASN A 717 26.90 13.64 9.06
C ASN A 717 26.95 14.14 10.53
N PRO A 718 28.10 14.04 11.22
CA PRO A 718 28.23 14.51 12.60
C PRO A 718 28.13 16.03 12.75
N ASP A 719 28.34 16.80 11.68
CA ASP A 719 28.41 18.27 11.72
C ASP A 719 27.06 18.95 12.00
N PHE A 720 25.95 18.22 12.00
CA PHE A 720 24.64 18.72 12.46
C PHE A 720 24.66 19.17 13.93
N ILE A 721 25.64 18.73 14.72
CA ILE A 721 25.81 19.20 16.11
C ILE A 721 26.15 20.69 16.18
N ILE A 722 26.84 21.23 15.17
CA ILE A 722 27.29 22.61 15.13
C ILE A 722 26.10 23.58 15.08
N PRO A 723 25.18 23.53 14.10
CA PRO A 723 24.02 24.41 14.09
C PRO A 723 23.11 24.19 15.32
N LEU A 724 22.98 22.97 15.84
CA LEU A 724 22.23 22.73 17.09
C LEU A 724 22.83 23.51 18.27
N ALA A 725 24.15 23.48 18.42
CA ALA A 725 24.84 24.25 19.45
C ALA A 725 24.77 25.77 19.19
N MET A 726 24.94 26.21 17.93
CA MET A 726 24.85 27.64 17.55
C MET A 726 23.51 28.24 17.98
N TYR A 727 22.39 27.61 17.60
CA TYR A 727 21.06 28.12 17.92
C TYR A 727 20.74 28.04 19.41
N THR A 728 21.13 26.96 20.08
CA THR A 728 20.85 26.80 21.52
C THR A 728 21.63 27.78 22.39
N ALA A 729 22.85 28.15 21.97
CA ALA A 729 23.70 29.11 22.68
C ALA A 729 23.10 30.54 22.73
N GLU A 730 22.17 30.87 21.84
CA GLU A 730 21.49 32.18 21.78
C GLU A 730 20.25 32.27 22.69
N ILE A 731 19.83 31.16 23.33
CA ILE A 731 18.76 31.19 24.32
C ILE A 731 19.27 31.85 25.62
N HIS A 732 18.78 33.06 25.92
CA HIS A 732 19.22 33.83 27.10
C HIS A 732 18.72 33.27 28.44
N ASN A 733 17.51 32.69 28.48
CA ASN A 733 16.96 32.08 29.69
C ASN A 733 17.67 30.74 29.96
N THR A 734 18.36 30.65 31.09
CA THR A 734 19.15 29.47 31.47
C THR A 734 18.30 28.21 31.57
N PHE A 735 17.10 28.27 32.15
CA PHE A 735 16.24 27.10 32.32
C PHE A 735 15.71 26.57 30.98
N GLU A 736 15.33 27.47 30.07
CA GLU A 736 14.88 27.10 28.72
C GLU A 736 16.03 26.50 27.90
N ARG A 737 17.23 27.05 28.04
CA ARG A 737 18.44 26.55 27.38
C ARG A 737 18.84 25.17 27.91
N ASP A 738 18.83 24.95 29.23
CA ASP A 738 19.16 23.65 29.84
C ASP A 738 18.18 22.55 29.37
N ALA A 739 16.89 22.87 29.34
CA ALA A 739 15.85 21.98 28.84
C ALA A 739 16.06 21.68 27.35
N MET A 740 16.41 22.70 26.55
CA MET A 740 16.66 22.54 25.12
C MET A 740 17.89 21.67 24.85
N MET A 741 19.00 21.91 25.55
CA MET A 741 20.23 21.11 25.45
C MET A 741 20.00 19.65 25.79
N SER A 742 19.28 19.39 26.90
CA SER A 742 18.91 18.03 27.32
C SER A 742 18.03 17.33 26.27
N ARG A 743 17.08 18.07 25.67
CA ARG A 743 16.22 17.57 24.59
C ARG A 743 17.02 17.23 23.34
N ILE A 744 17.95 18.08 22.93
CA ILE A 744 18.83 17.79 21.78
C ILE A 744 19.63 16.51 22.04
N ILE A 745 20.28 16.39 23.21
CA ILE A 745 21.12 15.24 23.55
C ILE A 745 20.30 13.94 23.53
N SER A 746 19.15 13.92 24.19
CA SER A 746 18.25 12.75 24.15
C SER A 746 17.79 12.38 22.75
N SER A 747 17.69 13.33 21.82
CA SER A 747 17.33 13.05 20.43
C SER A 747 18.48 12.46 19.58
N LEU A 748 19.73 12.67 20.01
CA LEU A 748 20.95 12.19 19.35
C LEU A 748 21.43 10.83 19.88
N GLN A 749 20.77 10.27 20.89
CA GLN A 749 21.16 9.08 21.69
C GLN A 749 21.18 7.71 20.97
N THR A 750 21.33 7.62 19.65
CA THR A 750 21.28 6.31 18.96
C THR A 750 22.64 5.69 18.66
N ASP A 751 23.74 6.43 18.52
CA ASP A 751 25.01 5.85 18.03
C ASP A 751 26.31 6.34 18.69
N ILE A 752 26.25 7.15 19.76
CA ILE A 752 27.45 7.72 20.39
C ILE A 752 27.46 7.40 21.90
N ILE A 753 28.52 6.75 22.36
CA ILE A 753 28.80 6.56 23.80
C ILE A 753 29.18 7.92 24.37
N HIS A 754 28.31 8.49 25.20
CA HIS A 754 28.57 9.77 25.87
C HIS A 754 29.44 9.56 27.12
N PRO A 755 30.17 10.60 27.57
CA PRO A 755 30.75 10.61 28.92
C PRO A 755 29.65 10.28 29.94
N SER A 756 29.99 9.57 31.02
CA SER A 756 29.07 9.30 32.13
C SER A 756 28.83 10.57 32.96
N SER A 757 28.27 11.59 32.32
CA SER A 757 27.95 12.89 32.87
C SER A 757 26.47 13.20 32.70
N THR A 758 25.90 13.87 33.70
CA THR A 758 24.53 14.38 33.66
C THR A 758 24.47 15.84 33.20
N ASP A 759 25.62 16.49 32.98
CA ASP A 759 25.68 17.86 32.49
C ASP A 759 25.50 17.89 30.96
N PRO A 760 24.41 18.48 30.44
CA PRO A 760 24.18 18.51 28.99
C PRO A 760 25.22 19.36 28.24
N TYR A 761 25.85 20.35 28.89
CA TYR A 761 26.89 21.17 28.24
C TYR A 761 28.17 20.38 28.01
N GLU A 762 28.53 19.48 28.93
CA GLU A 762 29.69 18.59 28.77
C GLU A 762 29.50 17.64 27.59
N ILE A 763 28.32 17.03 27.48
CA ILE A 763 28.00 16.14 26.37
C ILE A 763 28.02 16.89 25.03
N MET A 764 27.45 18.10 24.97
CA MET A 764 27.47 18.93 23.75
C MET A 764 28.91 19.32 23.37
N ALA A 765 29.72 19.76 24.33
CA ALA A 765 31.12 20.12 24.08
C ALA A 765 31.91 18.93 23.53
N TYR A 766 31.72 17.75 24.13
CA TYR A 766 32.33 16.51 23.66
C TYR A 766 31.93 16.18 22.22
N LEU A 767 30.65 16.29 21.88
CA LEU A 767 30.17 16.04 20.52
C LEU A 767 30.70 17.06 19.51
N LEU A 768 30.79 18.34 19.88
CA LEU A 768 31.37 19.39 19.04
C LEU A 768 32.85 19.13 18.76
N GLN A 769 33.64 18.76 19.77
CA GLN A 769 35.08 18.50 19.64
C GLN A 769 35.40 17.29 18.74
N ARG A 770 34.44 16.39 18.50
CA ARG A 770 34.58 15.28 17.54
C ARG A 770 34.41 15.71 16.09
N SER A 771 33.84 16.88 15.81
CA SER A 771 33.78 17.40 14.44
C SER A 771 35.17 17.86 13.99
N GLU A 772 35.55 17.50 12.77
CA GLU A 772 36.78 17.99 12.15
C GLU A 772 36.77 19.53 11.97
N MET A 773 35.57 20.14 11.91
CA MET A 773 35.45 21.60 11.81
C MET A 773 35.87 22.31 13.11
N ALA A 774 35.73 21.66 14.27
CA ALA A 774 36.15 22.22 15.56
C ALA A 774 37.68 22.38 15.70
N LYS A 775 38.46 21.78 14.78
CA LYS A 775 39.93 21.89 14.73
C LYS A 775 40.42 22.89 13.69
N VAL A 776 39.54 23.44 12.83
CA VAL A 776 39.94 24.17 11.63
C VAL A 776 39.18 25.50 11.46
N ASP A 777 37.91 25.57 11.87
CA ASP A 777 37.06 26.75 11.67
C ASP A 777 37.01 27.65 12.92
N PRO A 778 37.42 28.93 12.84
CA PRO A 778 37.46 29.84 13.98
C PRO A 778 36.10 30.07 14.66
N ASP A 779 34.99 30.07 13.92
CA ASP A 779 33.66 30.32 14.48
C ASP A 779 33.17 29.11 15.29
N VAL A 780 33.54 27.90 14.84
CA VAL A 780 33.25 26.65 15.57
C VAL A 780 34.10 26.56 16.84
N ILE A 781 35.36 27.00 16.80
CA ILE A 781 36.24 27.10 17.98
C ILE A 781 35.66 28.05 19.02
N ASP A 782 35.17 29.22 18.61
CA ASP A 782 34.50 30.16 19.52
C ASP A 782 33.23 29.56 20.12
N LEU A 783 32.42 28.87 19.30
CA LEU A 783 31.23 28.15 19.78
C LEU A 783 31.60 27.10 20.83
N VAL A 784 32.64 26.29 20.60
CA VAL A 784 33.11 25.30 21.57
C VAL A 784 33.56 25.99 22.87
N SER A 785 34.28 27.11 22.78
CA SER A 785 34.66 27.92 23.95
C SER A 785 33.45 28.40 24.74
N ARG A 786 32.43 28.93 24.05
CA ARG A 786 31.17 29.39 24.67
C ARG A 786 30.44 28.26 25.40
N ILE A 787 30.33 27.08 24.79
CA ILE A 787 29.67 25.92 25.40
C ILE A 787 30.47 25.38 26.59
N LEU A 788 31.80 25.26 26.47
CA LEU A 788 32.66 24.81 27.57
C LEU A 788 32.50 25.70 28.81
N ARG A 789 32.41 27.02 28.63
CA ARG A 789 32.19 27.98 29.74
C ARG A 789 30.85 27.82 30.45
N MET A 790 29.88 27.15 29.84
CA MET A 790 28.57 26.85 30.45
C MET A 790 28.57 25.57 31.31
N ILE A 791 29.65 24.77 31.27
CA ILE A 791 29.80 23.56 32.09
C ILE A 791 29.89 23.94 33.57
N VAL A 792 29.13 23.23 34.41
CA VAL A 792 29.03 23.51 35.85
C VAL A 792 30.26 23.02 36.60
N ASP A 793 30.76 21.82 36.30
CA ASP A 793 31.94 21.25 36.95
C ASP A 793 33.22 22.03 36.56
N PRO A 794 33.92 22.67 37.51
CA PRO A 794 35.09 23.49 37.19
C PRO A 794 36.25 22.69 36.60
N PHE A 795 36.45 21.43 37.01
CA PHE A 795 37.55 20.60 36.50
C PHE A 795 37.29 20.20 35.05
N VAL A 796 36.08 19.72 34.74
CA VAL A 796 35.68 19.35 33.37
C VAL A 796 35.77 20.56 32.44
N ARG A 797 35.26 21.72 32.88
CA ARG A 797 35.34 22.97 32.12
C ARG A 797 36.79 23.35 31.78
N LEU A 798 37.66 23.40 32.79
CA LEU A 798 39.05 23.83 32.59
C LEU A 798 39.85 22.80 31.76
N SER A 799 39.57 21.49 31.93
CA SER A 799 40.19 20.43 31.12
C SER A 799 39.74 20.52 29.66
N GLY A 800 38.44 20.77 29.41
CA GLY A 800 37.94 20.99 28.07
C GLY A 800 38.52 22.24 27.40
N LEU A 801 38.72 23.33 28.16
CA LEU A 801 39.42 24.52 27.70
C LEU A 801 40.90 24.24 27.40
N ALA A 802 41.56 23.36 28.14
CA ALA A 802 42.94 22.94 27.87
C ALA A 802 43.03 22.20 26.52
N GLY A 803 42.10 21.28 26.24
CA GLY A 803 42.00 20.61 24.93
C GLY A 803 41.68 21.57 23.78
N LEU A 804 40.82 22.57 24.01
CA LEU A 804 40.56 23.64 23.04
C LEU A 804 41.83 24.46 22.78
N ALA A 805 42.54 24.87 23.83
CA ALA A 805 43.79 25.62 23.72
C ALA A 805 44.85 24.83 22.94
N GLU A 806 44.94 23.51 23.14
CA GLU A 806 45.80 22.65 22.32
C GLU A 806 45.48 22.77 20.83
N SER A 807 44.19 22.68 20.47
CA SER A 807 43.72 22.77 19.08
C SER A 807 44.04 24.14 18.47
N VAL A 808 43.83 25.22 19.22
CA VAL A 808 44.15 26.60 18.79
C VAL A 808 45.67 26.80 18.62
N ILE A 809 46.50 26.23 19.51
CA ILE A 809 47.96 26.27 19.38
C ILE A 809 48.42 25.50 18.15
N GLN A 810 47.79 24.37 17.81
CA GLN A 810 48.09 23.62 16.59
C GLN A 810 47.81 24.44 15.31
N LEU A 811 46.79 25.31 15.33
CA LEU A 811 46.48 26.27 14.27
C LEU A 811 47.42 27.49 14.21
N GLN A 812 48.40 27.58 15.11
CA GLN A 812 49.34 28.71 15.26
C GLN A 812 48.70 30.05 15.66
N ASP A 813 47.44 30.07 16.13
CA ASP A 813 46.82 31.27 16.67
C ASP A 813 47.17 31.48 18.16
N LEU A 814 48.41 31.90 18.40
CA LEU A 814 48.91 32.15 19.75
C LEU A 814 48.22 33.32 20.46
N ALA A 815 47.55 34.21 19.71
CA ALA A 815 46.84 35.35 20.27
C ALA A 815 45.53 34.89 20.94
N GLN A 816 44.81 33.94 20.33
CA GLN A 816 43.60 33.37 20.91
C GLN A 816 43.87 32.32 22.00
N ALA A 817 45.00 31.59 21.92
CA ALA A 817 45.35 30.57 22.92
C ALA A 817 45.74 31.15 24.30
N LYS A 818 46.49 32.26 24.34
CA LYS A 818 47.02 32.84 25.59
C LYS A 818 45.92 33.20 26.61
N PRO A 819 44.83 33.91 26.25
CA PRO A 819 43.74 34.20 27.18
C PRO A 819 43.10 32.93 27.77
N VAL A 820 42.94 31.87 26.98
CA VAL A 820 42.37 30.60 27.44
C VAL A 820 43.29 29.92 28.45
N LEU A 821 44.61 29.92 28.21
CA LEU A 821 45.58 29.35 29.16
C LEU A 821 45.66 30.14 30.48
N GLU A 822 45.53 31.46 30.42
CA GLU A 822 45.44 32.30 31.63
C GLU A 822 44.12 32.07 32.39
N GLU A 823 43.01 31.86 31.68
CA GLU A 823 41.73 31.45 32.30
C GLU A 823 41.90 30.12 33.05
N ILE A 824 42.56 29.13 32.44
CA ILE A 824 42.86 27.84 33.09
C ILE A 824 43.73 28.02 34.33
N LYS A 825 44.85 28.77 34.22
CA LYS A 825 45.78 29.04 35.32
C LYS A 825 45.08 29.71 36.50
N ASN A 826 44.23 30.70 36.23
CA ASN A 826 43.46 31.41 37.27
C ASN A 826 42.38 30.54 37.92
N GLY A 827 41.78 29.62 37.17
CA GLY A 827 40.74 28.70 37.66
C GLY A 827 41.25 27.57 38.56
N LEU A 828 42.57 27.30 38.59
CA LEU A 828 43.14 26.25 39.44
C LEU A 828 42.84 26.42 40.94
N LYS A 829 42.68 27.67 41.40
CA LYS A 829 42.37 28.00 42.80
C LYS A 829 40.97 27.56 43.22
N ASP A 830 40.07 27.39 42.26
CA ASP A 830 38.66 27.05 42.48
C ASP A 830 38.43 25.53 42.50
N LEU A 831 39.48 24.73 42.29
CA LEU A 831 39.40 23.26 42.29
C LEU A 831 39.50 22.67 43.70
N PRO A 832 38.62 21.74 44.08
CA PRO A 832 38.60 21.17 45.42
C PRO A 832 39.68 20.11 45.67
N ALA A 833 40.02 19.29 44.65
CA ALA A 833 40.95 18.17 44.79
C ALA A 833 42.37 18.53 44.30
N GLU A 834 43.40 18.05 44.99
CA GLU A 834 44.79 18.39 44.63
C GLU A 834 45.25 17.63 43.38
N TYR A 835 44.82 16.37 43.17
CA TYR A 835 45.15 15.65 41.94
C TYR A 835 44.65 16.39 40.68
N GLN A 836 43.46 17.01 40.73
CA GLN A 836 42.88 17.78 39.62
C GLN A 836 43.73 19.00 39.25
N LYS A 837 44.23 19.72 40.26
CA LYS A 837 45.15 20.84 40.06
C LYS A 837 46.44 20.37 39.39
N ILE A 838 46.97 19.22 39.81
CA ILE A 838 48.20 18.65 39.25
C ILE A 838 48.03 18.21 37.81
N LEU A 839 46.89 17.61 37.45
CA LEU A 839 46.59 17.26 36.06
C LEU A 839 46.59 18.51 35.17
N LEU A 840 45.85 19.55 35.54
CA LEU A 840 45.80 20.79 34.77
C LEU A 840 47.12 21.56 34.78
N LEU A 841 47.91 21.51 35.86
CA LEU A 841 49.26 22.06 35.88
C LEU A 841 50.21 21.32 34.94
N SER A 842 50.03 20.00 34.79
CA SER A 842 50.77 19.18 33.83
C SER A 842 50.37 19.55 32.39
N ASP A 843 49.07 19.72 32.13
CA ASP A 843 48.56 20.17 30.82
C ASP A 843 49.05 21.58 30.49
N LEU A 844 48.95 22.53 31.42
CA LEU A 844 49.48 23.88 31.27
C LEU A 844 50.99 23.85 30.99
N THR A 845 51.75 23.00 31.66
CA THR A 845 53.18 22.82 31.38
C THR A 845 53.39 22.40 29.92
N ILE A 846 52.67 21.38 29.46
CA ILE A 846 52.76 20.84 28.09
C ILE A 846 52.37 21.91 27.05
N LEU A 847 51.30 22.66 27.30
CA LEU A 847 50.78 23.69 26.40
C LEU A 847 51.72 24.91 26.35
N TYR A 848 52.18 25.39 27.51
CA TYR A 848 53.14 26.50 27.59
C TYR A 848 54.51 26.15 27.02
N CYS A 849 54.92 24.88 26.95
CA CYS A 849 56.17 24.51 26.26
C CYS A 849 56.25 25.02 24.81
N ARG A 850 55.10 25.24 24.15
CA ARG A 850 55.02 25.75 22.77
C ARG A 850 54.90 27.28 22.68
N ILE A 851 54.76 27.98 23.82
CA ILE A 851 54.46 29.41 23.89
C ILE A 851 55.51 30.15 24.73
N ASP A 852 55.70 29.70 25.97
CA ASP A 852 56.62 30.27 26.94
C ASP A 852 57.16 29.18 27.89
N THR A 853 58.42 28.81 27.68
CA THR A 853 59.13 27.81 28.49
C THR A 853 59.36 28.24 29.94
N GLY A 854 59.36 29.55 30.22
CA GLY A 854 59.49 30.09 31.57
C GLY A 854 58.26 29.77 32.41
N THR A 855 57.07 30.12 31.90
CA THR A 855 55.78 29.77 32.54
C THR A 855 55.57 28.26 32.61
N ALA A 856 55.96 27.50 31.58
CA ALA A 856 55.89 26.04 31.62
C ALA A 856 56.71 25.45 32.80
N SER A 857 57.93 25.95 33.00
CA SER A 857 58.78 25.53 34.12
C SER A 857 58.20 25.90 35.49
N GLU A 858 57.52 27.05 35.59
CA GLU A 858 56.83 27.48 36.81
C GLU A 858 55.65 26.54 37.14
N CYS A 859 54.78 26.27 36.17
CA CYS A 859 53.67 25.33 36.31
C CYS A 859 54.15 23.94 36.74
N LEU A 860 55.24 23.44 36.15
CA LEU A 860 55.80 22.14 36.50
C LEU A 860 56.31 22.08 37.93
N ARG A 861 57.07 23.10 38.37
CA ARG A 861 57.57 23.19 39.76
C ARG A 861 56.42 23.25 40.75
N GLU A 862 55.36 23.97 40.41
CA GLU A 862 54.14 24.02 41.24
C GLU A 862 53.47 22.65 41.33
N GLY A 863 53.33 21.94 40.20
CA GLY A 863 52.79 20.58 40.18
C GLY A 863 53.60 19.61 41.05
N ILE A 864 54.95 19.64 40.94
CA ILE A 864 55.84 18.80 41.75
C ILE A 864 55.69 19.08 43.25
N ARG A 865 55.61 20.36 43.66
CA ARG A 865 55.44 20.73 45.08
C ARG A 865 54.14 20.18 45.69
N ARG A 866 53.08 20.05 44.87
CA ARG A 866 51.76 19.60 45.32
C ARG A 866 51.61 18.08 45.38
N LEU A 867 52.51 17.31 44.78
CA LEU A 867 52.42 15.83 44.71
C LEU A 867 52.26 15.15 46.07
N GLU A 868 52.88 15.68 47.13
CA GLU A 868 52.81 15.08 48.46
C GLU A 868 51.45 15.29 49.15
N GLY A 869 50.59 16.18 48.63
CA GLY A 869 49.24 16.44 49.13
C GLY A 869 48.13 15.69 48.37
N VAL A 870 48.48 14.81 47.44
CA VAL A 870 47.52 14.09 46.57
C VAL A 870 46.81 12.96 47.32
N GLU A 871 45.54 12.75 46.98
CA GLU A 871 44.73 11.66 47.46
C GLU A 871 45.32 10.29 47.05
N TYR A 872 45.45 9.36 48.01
CA TYR A 872 46.15 8.08 47.86
C TYR A 872 45.72 7.24 46.63
N ASN A 873 44.43 7.24 46.30
CA ASN A 873 43.89 6.48 45.16
C ASN A 873 44.19 7.10 43.79
N ARG A 874 44.66 8.36 43.72
CA ARG A 874 44.99 9.08 42.48
C ARG A 874 46.46 9.50 42.41
N GLU A 875 47.26 9.13 43.40
CA GLU A 875 48.69 9.47 43.50
C GLU A 875 49.51 8.97 42.30
N ALA A 876 49.35 7.70 41.92
CA ALA A 876 50.07 7.12 40.78
C ALA A 876 49.80 7.88 39.47
N LEU A 877 48.52 8.23 39.22
CA LEU A 877 48.10 8.99 38.04
C LEU A 877 48.69 10.40 38.03
N ALA A 878 48.60 11.13 39.14
CA ALA A 878 49.11 12.49 39.27
C ALA A 878 50.64 12.53 39.08
N ARG A 879 51.37 11.58 39.69
CA ARG A 879 52.82 11.44 39.53
C ARG A 879 53.21 11.10 38.10
N ARG A 880 52.50 10.19 37.43
CA ARG A 880 52.73 9.87 36.01
C ARG A 880 52.56 11.08 35.10
N GLN A 881 51.51 11.88 35.29
CA GLN A 881 51.27 13.04 34.44
C GLN A 881 52.32 14.13 34.62
N ILE A 882 52.81 14.31 35.85
CA ILE A 882 53.99 15.17 36.09
C ILE A 882 55.22 14.62 35.38
N VAL A 883 55.45 13.30 35.38
CA VAL A 883 56.56 12.70 34.61
C VAL A 883 56.43 13.01 33.12
N PHE A 884 55.23 12.88 32.54
CA PHE A 884 55.00 13.22 31.13
C PHE A 884 55.23 14.70 30.84
N ALA A 885 54.83 15.60 31.75
CA ALA A 885 55.14 17.02 31.66
C ALA A 885 56.64 17.32 31.76
N ILE A 886 57.39 16.62 32.64
CA ILE A 886 58.87 16.71 32.72
C ILE A 886 59.50 16.27 31.40
N VAL A 887 59.09 15.11 30.88
CA VAL A 887 59.60 14.57 29.61
C VAL A 887 59.36 15.58 28.49
N ARG A 888 58.14 16.12 28.39
CA ARG A 888 57.80 17.11 27.36
C ARG A 888 58.62 18.39 27.50
N LEU A 889 58.76 18.94 28.71
CA LEU A 889 59.59 20.12 28.95
C LEU A 889 61.04 19.85 28.57
N ASN A 890 61.58 18.69 28.93
CA ASN A 890 62.96 18.30 28.60
C ASN A 890 63.21 18.14 27.09
N THR A 891 62.19 17.82 26.29
CA THR A 891 62.35 17.84 24.82
C THR A 891 62.59 19.24 24.25
N VAL A 892 62.09 20.28 24.93
CA VAL A 892 62.24 21.69 24.51
C VAL A 892 63.42 22.36 25.22
N LEU A 893 63.66 22.01 26.48
CA LEU A 893 64.74 22.51 27.34
C LEU A 893 65.49 21.32 27.99
N PRO A 894 66.45 20.70 27.28
CA PRO A 894 67.17 19.55 27.78
C PRO A 894 68.05 19.92 28.98
N GLU A 895 67.77 19.34 30.15
CA GLU A 895 68.59 19.53 31.36
C GLU A 895 68.68 18.23 32.15
N SER A 896 69.89 17.80 32.50
CA SER A 896 70.12 16.53 33.24
C SER A 896 69.32 16.43 34.55
N ARG A 897 69.07 17.57 35.22
CA ARG A 897 68.28 17.62 36.47
C ARG A 897 66.85 17.12 36.29
N TRP A 898 66.27 17.23 35.09
CA TRP A 898 64.90 16.78 34.82
C TRP A 898 64.81 15.26 34.81
N VAL A 899 65.86 14.58 34.34
CA VAL A 899 65.95 13.11 34.40
C VAL A 899 65.96 12.65 35.85
N ASP A 900 66.81 13.24 36.69
CA ASP A 900 66.90 12.89 38.11
C ASP A 900 65.57 13.19 38.85
N THR A 901 64.95 14.33 38.55
CA THR A 901 63.66 14.72 39.13
C THR A 901 62.55 13.76 38.71
N ALA A 902 62.50 13.35 37.43
CA ALA A 902 61.52 12.39 36.95
C ALA A 902 61.69 11.02 37.64
N LEU A 903 62.92 10.53 37.79
CA LEU A 903 63.20 9.26 38.48
C LEU A 903 62.79 9.32 39.96
N GLN A 904 62.98 10.46 40.65
CA GLN A 904 62.52 10.66 42.03
C GLN A 904 60.99 10.63 42.14
N VAL A 905 60.28 11.22 41.17
CA VAL A 905 58.80 11.17 41.12
C VAL A 905 58.34 9.73 40.86
N ILE A 906 58.99 9.03 39.93
CA ILE A 906 58.68 7.64 39.56
C ILE A 906 58.89 6.68 40.72
N SER A 907 59.94 6.83 41.52
CA SER A 907 60.24 5.91 42.63
C SER A 907 59.14 5.82 43.70
N LYS A 908 58.21 6.80 43.72
CA LYS A 908 57.07 6.83 44.63
C LYS A 908 55.77 6.26 44.00
N ILE A 909 55.78 5.83 42.74
CA ILE A 909 54.63 5.21 42.10
C ILE A 909 54.53 3.74 42.54
N THR A 910 53.41 3.39 43.17
CA THR A 910 53.16 2.05 43.73
C THR A 910 52.52 1.09 42.73
N ASP A 911 51.74 1.61 41.77
CA ASP A 911 51.14 0.81 40.71
C ASP A 911 52.22 0.36 39.69
N PRO A 912 52.39 -0.95 39.45
CA PRO A 912 53.49 -1.45 38.62
C PRO A 912 53.35 -1.04 37.15
N ILE A 913 52.13 -0.85 36.64
CA ILE A 913 51.90 -0.47 35.24
C ILE A 913 52.23 1.00 35.06
N GLU A 914 51.72 1.88 35.92
CA GLU A 914 52.01 3.32 35.85
C GLU A 914 53.47 3.63 36.15
N TYR A 915 54.12 2.83 37.00
CA TYR A 915 55.56 2.88 37.24
C TYR A 915 56.34 2.59 35.95
N ILE A 916 56.02 1.49 35.26
CA ILE A 916 56.68 1.10 34.00
C ILE A 916 56.40 2.12 32.90
N ASN A 917 55.16 2.56 32.71
CA ASN A 917 54.79 3.58 31.73
C ASN A 917 55.57 4.89 31.93
N SER A 918 55.75 5.29 33.19
CA SER A 918 56.53 6.48 33.53
C SER A 918 58.03 6.28 33.23
N LEU A 919 58.58 5.09 33.52
CA LEU A 919 59.95 4.75 33.13
C LEU A 919 60.13 4.72 31.60
N ILE A 920 59.15 4.23 30.84
CA ILE A 920 59.18 4.18 29.37
C ILE A 920 59.25 5.60 28.81
N ALA A 921 58.47 6.53 29.37
CA ALA A 921 58.50 7.93 28.94
C ALA A 921 59.86 8.59 29.25
N VAL A 922 60.45 8.34 30.42
CA VAL A 922 61.77 8.89 30.79
C VAL A 922 62.91 8.24 30.00
N TYR A 923 62.78 6.98 29.59
CA TYR A 923 63.77 6.29 28.78
C TYR A 923 64.10 7.07 27.49
N GLY A 924 63.12 7.75 26.90
CA GLY A 924 63.31 8.63 25.75
C GLY A 924 64.28 9.80 25.99
N MET A 925 64.41 10.26 27.24
CA MET A 925 65.31 11.36 27.63
C MET A 925 66.79 10.94 27.74
N ILE A 926 67.06 9.64 27.86
CA ILE A 926 68.40 9.09 28.14
C ILE A 926 68.90 8.12 27.05
N ARG A 927 68.35 8.20 25.83
CA ARG A 927 68.66 7.28 24.72
C ARG A 927 70.16 7.19 24.37
N GLU A 928 70.94 8.22 24.68
CA GLU A 928 72.39 8.27 24.42
C GLU A 928 73.24 7.71 25.57
N ASP A 929 72.63 7.43 26.73
CA ASP A 929 73.29 6.86 27.91
C ASP A 929 72.92 5.37 28.06
N HIS A 930 73.73 4.52 27.40
CA HIS A 930 73.48 3.08 27.35
C HIS A 930 73.56 2.39 28.72
N GLU A 931 74.38 2.88 29.66
CA GLU A 931 74.47 2.30 31.00
C GLU A 931 73.19 2.56 31.79
N ARG A 932 72.74 3.81 31.80
CA ARG A 932 71.51 4.22 32.47
C ARG A 932 70.26 3.67 31.80
N GLY A 933 70.27 3.54 30.47
CA GLY A 933 69.23 2.85 29.72
C GLY A 933 69.09 1.38 30.13
N ASN A 934 70.22 0.67 30.32
CA ASN A 934 70.21 -0.72 30.80
C ASN A 934 69.71 -0.85 32.24
N GLU A 935 70.06 0.10 33.11
CA GLU A 935 69.55 0.14 34.49
C GLU A 935 68.02 0.30 34.52
N ILE A 936 67.48 1.25 33.75
CA ILE A 936 66.02 1.46 33.64
C ILE A 936 65.32 0.22 33.06
N LEU A 937 65.89 -0.44 32.05
CA LEU A 937 65.35 -1.69 31.50
C LEU A 937 65.31 -2.81 32.56
N GLY A 938 66.31 -2.86 33.44
CA GLY A 938 66.31 -3.74 34.60
C GLY A 938 65.12 -3.46 35.52
N TYR A 939 64.92 -2.20 35.91
CA TYR A 939 63.78 -1.78 36.75
C TYR A 939 62.42 -2.10 36.12
N MET A 940 62.26 -1.88 34.81
CA MET A 940 61.05 -2.25 34.09
C MET A 940 60.81 -3.75 34.11
N THR A 941 61.84 -4.55 33.81
CA THR A 941 61.75 -6.02 33.74
C THR A 941 61.41 -6.63 35.09
N ASP A 942 61.95 -6.09 36.18
CA ASP A 942 61.64 -6.50 37.55
C ASP A 942 60.22 -6.09 37.96
N ALA A 943 59.78 -4.90 37.55
CA ALA A 943 58.43 -4.41 37.83
C ALA A 943 57.34 -5.24 37.12
N VAL A 944 57.61 -5.77 35.92
CA VAL A 944 56.68 -6.67 35.18
C VAL A 944 56.28 -7.88 36.03
N GLU A 945 57.17 -8.39 36.90
CA GLU A 945 56.84 -9.55 37.72
C GLU A 945 55.73 -9.28 38.74
N LYS A 946 55.57 -8.02 39.14
CA LYS A 946 54.55 -7.56 40.11
C LYS A 946 53.16 -7.39 39.50
N ILE A 947 53.03 -7.37 38.17
CA ILE A 947 51.73 -7.30 37.47
C ILE A 947 50.96 -8.61 37.73
N ALA A 948 49.65 -8.58 37.95
CA ALA A 948 48.86 -9.79 38.19
C ALA A 948 48.39 -10.45 36.88
N SER A 949 47.85 -9.64 35.96
CA SER A 949 47.25 -10.12 34.71
C SER A 949 48.29 -10.67 33.73
N PRO A 950 48.14 -11.91 33.21
CA PRO A 950 49.01 -12.45 32.17
C PRO A 950 49.01 -11.61 30.88
N TYR A 951 47.87 -11.02 30.53
CA TYR A 951 47.78 -10.12 29.38
C TYR A 951 48.60 -8.86 29.59
N GLU A 952 48.42 -8.17 30.72
CA GLU A 952 49.11 -6.91 30.98
C GLU A 952 50.61 -7.16 31.07
N LYS A 953 51.04 -8.29 31.65
CA LYS A 953 52.45 -8.73 31.58
C LYS A 953 52.95 -8.85 30.14
N VAL A 954 52.20 -9.52 29.25
CA VAL A 954 52.60 -9.67 27.85
C VAL A 954 52.64 -8.32 27.15
N SER A 955 51.60 -7.50 27.28
CA SER A 955 51.52 -6.17 26.69
C SER A 955 52.70 -5.30 27.13
N THR A 956 52.94 -5.20 28.44
CA THR A 956 54.04 -4.40 28.98
C THR A 956 55.40 -4.95 28.57
N LEU A 957 55.57 -6.28 28.46
CA LEU A 957 56.80 -6.85 27.88
C LEU A 957 56.97 -6.44 26.43
N LEU A 958 55.91 -6.44 25.63
CA LEU A 958 55.93 -5.99 24.24
C LEU A 958 56.24 -4.49 24.12
N ASP A 959 55.86 -3.67 25.10
CA ASP A 959 56.23 -2.23 25.15
C ASP A 959 57.71 -2.02 25.52
N ILE A 960 58.27 -2.89 26.37
CA ILE A 960 59.68 -2.85 26.80
C ILE A 960 60.63 -3.39 25.71
N ILE A 961 60.21 -4.39 24.93
CA ILE A 961 61.05 -5.07 23.92
C ILE A 961 61.67 -4.09 22.91
N PRO A 962 60.93 -3.13 22.31
CA PRO A 962 61.52 -2.11 21.43
C PRO A 962 62.66 -1.32 22.07
N LEU A 963 62.55 -0.99 23.36
CA LEU A 963 63.59 -0.29 24.11
C LEU A 963 64.82 -1.20 24.33
N ALA A 964 64.60 -2.47 24.64
CA ALA A 964 65.65 -3.47 24.77
C ALA A 964 66.40 -3.70 23.45
N ILE A 965 65.72 -3.66 22.31
CA ILE A 965 66.34 -3.75 20.97
C ILE A 965 67.29 -2.57 20.72
N GLN A 966 66.97 -1.37 21.22
CA GLN A 966 67.76 -0.15 20.98
C GLN A 966 69.03 -0.04 21.84
N SER A 967 69.09 -0.72 22.98
CA SER A 967 70.14 -0.46 24.00
C SER A 967 70.90 -1.70 24.49
N THR A 968 70.45 -2.89 24.11
CA THR A 968 71.18 -4.13 24.41
C THR A 968 71.74 -4.73 23.13
N ASN A 969 73.03 -5.05 23.12
CA ASN A 969 73.70 -5.73 22.00
C ASN A 969 73.55 -7.28 22.07
N GLY A 970 72.61 -7.78 22.87
CA GLY A 970 72.54 -9.19 23.29
C GLY A 970 71.18 -9.86 23.07
N ASP A 971 71.06 -11.10 23.53
CA ASP A 971 69.88 -11.98 23.42
C ASP A 971 68.68 -11.56 24.31
N THR A 972 68.75 -10.37 24.93
CA THR A 972 67.73 -9.87 25.88
C THR A 972 66.35 -9.72 25.22
N PRO A 973 66.19 -9.12 24.02
CA PRO A 973 64.88 -9.03 23.36
C PRO A 973 64.27 -10.41 23.09
N SER A 974 65.09 -11.39 22.70
CA SER A 974 64.66 -12.75 22.40
C SER A 974 64.22 -13.52 23.65
N LYS A 975 64.91 -13.31 24.78
CA LYS A 975 64.48 -13.85 26.09
C LYS A 975 63.16 -13.26 26.55
N LEU A 976 62.96 -11.94 26.38
CA LEU A 976 61.70 -11.27 26.72
C LEU A 976 60.55 -11.73 25.81
N LEU A 977 60.77 -11.88 24.50
CA LEU A 977 59.79 -12.41 23.56
C LEU A 977 59.39 -13.85 23.89
N LYS A 978 60.35 -14.71 24.23
CA LYS A 978 60.07 -16.09 24.65
C LYS A 978 59.27 -16.14 25.96
N LYS A 979 59.54 -15.22 26.88
CA LYS A 979 58.77 -15.07 28.12
C LYS A 979 57.34 -14.61 27.83
N ALA A 980 57.16 -13.64 26.94
CA ALA A 980 55.87 -13.18 26.47
C ALA A 980 55.08 -14.31 25.79
N GLU A 981 55.73 -15.09 24.91
CA GLU A 981 55.14 -16.25 24.23
C GLU A 981 54.58 -17.27 25.22
N VAL A 982 55.37 -17.65 26.24
CA VAL A 982 54.93 -18.61 27.28
C VAL A 982 53.72 -18.08 28.05
N LEU A 983 53.66 -16.78 28.33
CA LEU A 983 52.54 -16.16 29.04
C LEU A 983 51.24 -16.15 28.22
N THR A 984 51.30 -16.12 26.88
CA THR A 984 50.10 -16.20 26.02
C THR A 984 49.30 -17.50 26.21
N LYS A 985 49.90 -18.55 26.78
CA LYS A 985 49.21 -19.82 27.10
C LYS A 985 48.33 -19.73 28.35
N LYS A 986 48.48 -18.66 29.14
CA LYS A 986 47.70 -18.41 30.36
C LYS A 986 46.52 -17.45 30.14
N ILE A 987 46.32 -16.96 28.92
CA ILE A 987 45.19 -16.09 28.55
C ILE A 987 44.02 -16.97 28.11
N ASN A 988 42.86 -16.87 28.74
CA ASN A 988 41.73 -17.77 28.47
C ASN A 988 40.87 -17.33 27.27
N ILE A 989 40.82 -16.03 26.95
CA ILE A 989 40.13 -15.52 25.76
C ILE A 989 41.03 -15.65 24.53
N GLN A 990 40.61 -16.50 23.58
CA GLN A 990 41.47 -16.93 22.47
C GLN A 990 41.85 -15.80 21.52
N PHE A 991 40.92 -14.91 21.18
CA PHE A 991 41.15 -13.75 20.32
C PHE A 991 42.26 -12.84 20.88
N ILE A 992 42.26 -12.63 22.19
CA ILE A 992 43.29 -11.83 22.88
C ILE A 992 44.64 -12.56 22.81
N ALA A 993 44.66 -13.86 23.09
CA ALA A 993 45.87 -14.67 23.03
C ALA A 993 46.47 -14.71 21.61
N ASP A 994 45.62 -14.87 20.59
CA ASP A 994 46.02 -14.88 19.18
C ASP A 994 46.53 -13.52 18.71
N ARG A 995 45.89 -12.42 19.12
CA ARG A 995 46.38 -11.05 18.84
C ARG A 995 47.76 -10.81 19.46
N MET A 996 47.99 -11.30 20.68
CA MET A 996 49.30 -11.20 21.33
C MET A 996 50.36 -12.06 20.63
N ARG A 997 50.01 -13.29 20.21
CA ARG A 997 50.90 -14.15 19.42
C ARG A 997 51.22 -13.52 18.06
N ASP A 998 50.26 -12.87 17.42
CA ASP A 998 50.49 -12.12 16.18
C ASP A 998 51.51 -10.99 16.40
N ASN A 999 51.34 -10.15 17.42
CA ASN A 999 52.31 -9.09 17.75
C ASN A 999 53.71 -9.65 18.03
N ILE A 1000 53.81 -10.75 18.80
CA ILE A 1000 55.09 -11.43 19.07
C ILE A 1000 55.73 -11.94 17.77
N ALA A 1001 54.94 -12.56 16.88
CA ALA A 1001 55.42 -13.06 15.60
C ALA A 1001 55.91 -11.91 14.70
N GLN A 1002 55.18 -10.80 14.64
CA GLN A 1002 55.58 -9.60 13.89
C GLN A 1002 56.91 -9.05 14.39
N ILE A 1003 57.13 -8.99 15.71
CA ILE A 1003 58.40 -8.53 16.27
C ILE A 1003 59.53 -9.51 15.94
N TYR A 1004 59.31 -10.82 16.00
CA TYR A 1004 60.31 -11.80 15.55
C TYR A 1004 60.64 -11.64 14.05
N ILE A 1005 59.65 -11.36 13.19
CA ILE A 1005 59.86 -11.09 11.76
C ILE A 1005 60.68 -9.79 11.58
N MET A 1006 60.36 -8.73 12.32
CA MET A 1006 61.13 -7.48 12.31
C MET A 1006 62.58 -7.71 12.75
N LEU A 1007 62.79 -8.51 13.80
CA LEU A 1007 64.14 -8.89 14.24
C LEU A 1007 64.89 -9.68 13.17
N ALA A 1008 64.23 -10.61 12.48
CA ALA A 1008 64.81 -11.34 11.37
C ALA A 1008 65.17 -10.46 10.17
N GLN A 1009 64.40 -9.40 9.91
CA GLN A 1009 64.70 -8.41 8.86
C GLN A 1009 65.93 -7.56 9.22
N ASN A 1010 66.06 -7.17 10.50
CA ASN A 1010 67.17 -6.34 10.98
C ASN A 1010 68.46 -7.15 11.23
N ASN A 1011 68.32 -8.43 11.58
CA ASN A 1011 69.43 -9.36 11.79
C ASN A 1011 69.04 -10.74 11.21
N PRO A 1012 69.59 -11.14 10.05
CA PRO A 1012 69.16 -12.34 9.32
C PRO A 1012 69.65 -13.65 9.97
N ASP A 1013 69.41 -13.83 11.27
CA ASP A 1013 69.53 -15.12 11.96
C ASP A 1013 68.25 -15.93 11.73
N LYS A 1014 68.43 -17.13 11.16
CA LYS A 1014 67.34 -18.07 10.86
C LYS A 1014 66.51 -18.42 12.11
N LYS A 1015 67.10 -18.37 13.30
CA LYS A 1015 66.42 -18.64 14.58
C LYS A 1015 65.20 -17.74 14.81
N TYR A 1016 65.21 -16.50 14.31
CA TYR A 1016 64.09 -15.58 14.47
C TYR A 1016 62.91 -15.93 13.57
N ILE A 1017 63.18 -16.33 12.32
CA ILE A 1017 62.14 -16.84 11.41
C ILE A 1017 61.56 -18.16 11.94
N ASP A 1018 62.41 -19.07 12.41
CA ASP A 1018 61.96 -20.35 12.99
C ASP A 1018 61.09 -20.12 14.24
N SER A 1019 61.44 -19.12 15.07
CA SER A 1019 60.64 -18.73 16.23
C SER A 1019 59.31 -18.05 15.84
N ALA A 1020 59.32 -17.17 14.83
CA ALA A 1020 58.10 -16.57 14.29
C ALA A 1020 57.14 -17.64 13.75
N ILE A 1021 57.64 -18.62 12.99
CA ILE A 1021 56.86 -19.74 12.47
C ILE A 1021 56.28 -20.56 13.62
N ALA A 1022 57.07 -20.85 14.67
CA ALA A 1022 56.58 -21.58 15.84
C ALA A 1022 55.45 -20.84 16.57
N VAL A 1023 55.53 -19.52 16.70
CA VAL A 1023 54.48 -18.69 17.30
C VAL A 1023 53.23 -18.67 16.41
N ILE A 1024 53.38 -18.45 15.09
CA ILE A 1024 52.26 -18.41 14.13
C ILE A 1024 51.51 -19.74 14.09
N ARG A 1025 52.22 -20.88 14.19
CA ARG A 1025 51.59 -22.21 14.26
C ARG A 1025 50.67 -22.39 15.48
N ASN A 1026 50.85 -21.61 16.54
CA ASN A 1026 50.04 -21.66 17.76
C ASN A 1026 48.91 -20.62 17.78
N ILE A 1027 48.67 -19.87 16.69
CA ILE A 1027 47.50 -19.00 16.52
C ILE A 1027 46.31 -19.89 16.15
N ASP A 1028 45.16 -19.77 16.82
CA ASP A 1028 43.99 -20.60 16.50
C ASP A 1028 43.18 -20.08 15.29
N ASP A 1029 43.16 -18.76 15.03
CA ASP A 1029 42.54 -18.20 13.82
C ASP A 1029 43.22 -18.71 12.52
N ASP A 1030 42.49 -19.56 11.79
CA ASP A 1030 42.97 -20.22 10.57
C ASP A 1030 43.30 -19.22 9.44
N ASN A 1031 42.53 -18.16 9.29
CA ASN A 1031 42.75 -17.17 8.23
C ASN A 1031 43.98 -16.33 8.53
N LEU A 1032 44.11 -15.86 9.77
CA LEU A 1032 45.27 -15.07 10.20
C LEU A 1032 46.55 -15.91 10.10
N ARG A 1033 46.52 -17.15 10.59
CA ARG A 1033 47.63 -18.10 10.51
C ARG A 1033 48.08 -18.38 9.06
N GLN A 1034 47.15 -18.69 8.16
CA GLN A 1034 47.47 -18.95 6.74
C GLN A 1034 48.05 -17.72 6.03
N ASN A 1035 47.47 -16.54 6.28
CA ASN A 1035 47.94 -15.29 5.68
C ASN A 1035 49.41 -15.01 6.04
N TYR A 1036 49.81 -15.19 7.30
CA TYR A 1036 51.19 -14.95 7.73
C TYR A 1036 52.18 -16.02 7.26
N LEU A 1037 51.82 -17.30 7.32
CA LEU A 1037 52.68 -18.37 6.79
C LEU A 1037 52.96 -18.20 5.29
N THR A 1038 51.93 -17.76 4.53
CA THR A 1038 52.08 -17.43 3.10
C THR A 1038 53.00 -16.22 2.91
N LYS A 1039 52.85 -15.15 3.69
CA LYS A 1039 53.71 -13.95 3.64
C LYS A 1039 55.18 -14.25 3.93
N ILE A 1040 55.47 -15.24 4.79
CA ILE A 1040 56.84 -15.61 5.18
C ILE A 1040 57.45 -16.67 4.24
N GLY A 1041 56.70 -17.10 3.20
CA GLY A 1041 57.21 -18.02 2.18
C GLY A 1041 57.18 -19.50 2.57
N TYR A 1042 56.40 -19.87 3.59
CA TYR A 1042 56.18 -21.26 4.02
C TYR A 1042 54.71 -21.66 3.82
N PRO A 1043 54.28 -21.96 2.58
CA PRO A 1043 52.95 -22.50 2.32
C PRO A 1043 52.93 -23.99 2.70
N GLU A 1044 53.06 -24.30 3.98
CA GLU A 1044 52.72 -25.64 4.43
C GLU A 1044 51.21 -25.83 4.23
N THR A 1045 50.84 -26.87 3.48
CA THR A 1045 49.49 -27.43 3.48
C THR A 1045 49.25 -28.05 4.86
N TYR A 1046 48.94 -27.20 5.84
CA TYR A 1046 48.31 -27.67 7.07
C TYR A 1046 47.08 -28.46 6.64
N GLU A 1047 46.93 -29.72 7.10
CA GLU A 1047 45.74 -30.52 6.82
C GLU A 1047 44.54 -29.83 7.48
N ILE A 1048 43.89 -28.93 6.74
CA ILE A 1048 42.60 -28.38 7.10
C ILE A 1048 41.65 -29.58 7.16
N PRO A 1049 41.03 -29.88 8.31
CA PRO A 1049 40.15 -31.04 8.40
C PRO A 1049 39.11 -31.00 7.27
N PRO A 1050 38.82 -32.14 6.60
CA PRO A 1050 37.99 -32.17 5.39
C PRO A 1050 36.61 -31.52 5.53
N GLN A 1051 36.12 -31.42 6.77
CA GLN A 1051 34.87 -30.74 7.12
C GLN A 1051 34.94 -29.23 6.93
N TYR A 1052 36.06 -28.58 7.29
CA TYR A 1052 36.23 -27.13 7.13
C TYR A 1052 36.40 -26.71 5.67
N VAL A 1053 37.08 -27.53 4.87
CA VAL A 1053 37.14 -27.33 3.42
C VAL A 1053 35.72 -27.37 2.83
N LYS A 1054 34.90 -28.36 3.22
CA LYS A 1054 33.50 -28.45 2.77
C LYS A 1054 32.64 -27.26 3.19
N ILE A 1055 32.80 -26.76 4.43
CA ILE A 1055 32.09 -25.57 4.93
C ILE A 1055 32.47 -24.35 4.08
N LYS A 1056 33.76 -24.11 3.87
CA LYS A 1056 34.28 -22.98 3.09
C LYS A 1056 33.85 -23.03 1.63
N THR A 1057 33.97 -24.18 0.97
CA THR A 1057 33.55 -24.35 -0.43
C THR A 1057 32.04 -24.14 -0.59
N LEU A 1058 31.22 -24.61 0.36
CA LEU A 1058 29.78 -24.38 0.31
C LEU A 1058 29.43 -22.90 0.56
N SER A 1059 30.07 -22.23 1.51
CA SER A 1059 29.83 -20.80 1.78
C SER A 1059 30.25 -19.90 0.62
N GLU A 1060 31.37 -20.21 -0.05
CA GLU A 1060 31.83 -19.49 -1.25
C GLU A 1060 30.87 -19.73 -2.43
N LYS A 1061 30.41 -20.98 -2.62
CA LYS A 1061 29.41 -21.33 -3.65
C LYS A 1061 28.08 -20.60 -3.44
N MET A 1062 27.63 -20.45 -2.20
CA MET A 1062 26.39 -19.71 -1.88
C MET A 1062 26.48 -18.23 -2.26
N ILE A 1063 27.65 -17.60 -2.15
CA ILE A 1063 27.85 -16.21 -2.59
C ILE A 1063 27.90 -16.11 -4.12
N ALA A 1064 28.55 -17.07 -4.78
CA ALA A 1064 28.75 -17.05 -6.23
C ALA A 1064 27.48 -17.38 -7.03
N GLU A 1065 26.64 -18.32 -6.56
CA GLU A 1065 25.51 -18.87 -7.32
C GLU A 1065 24.12 -18.40 -6.80
N GLY A 1066 24.08 -17.69 -5.67
CA GLY A 1066 22.83 -17.24 -5.03
C GLY A 1066 22.25 -18.23 -4.01
N PHE A 1067 21.35 -17.73 -3.17
CA PHE A 1067 20.94 -18.41 -1.93
C PHE A 1067 19.68 -19.28 -2.08
N HIS A 1068 19.80 -20.54 -1.64
CA HIS A 1068 18.65 -21.43 -1.40
C HIS A 1068 18.56 -21.88 0.06
N GLN A 1069 17.34 -21.91 0.61
CA GLN A 1069 17.08 -22.33 2.00
C GLN A 1069 17.68 -23.70 2.33
N ASN A 1070 17.70 -24.63 1.38
CA ASN A 1070 18.29 -25.95 1.55
C ASN A 1070 19.82 -25.90 1.74
N GLN A 1071 20.52 -24.98 1.07
CA GLN A 1071 21.98 -24.82 1.22
C GLN A 1071 22.33 -24.29 2.61
N VAL A 1072 21.54 -23.34 3.16
CA VAL A 1072 21.72 -22.83 4.52
C VAL A 1072 21.59 -23.96 5.55
N THR A 1073 20.59 -24.83 5.40
CA THR A 1073 20.40 -25.98 6.32
C THR A 1073 21.52 -27.01 6.18
N VAL A 1074 22.07 -27.22 4.98
CA VAL A 1074 23.24 -28.10 4.79
C VAL A 1074 24.48 -27.50 5.45
N LEU A 1075 24.69 -26.19 5.31
CA LEU A 1075 25.80 -25.48 5.95
C LEU A 1075 25.71 -25.58 7.48
N GLU A 1076 24.54 -25.37 8.07
CA GLU A 1076 24.29 -25.53 9.51
C GLU A 1076 24.65 -26.95 10.00
N ARG A 1077 24.21 -27.98 9.28
CA ARG A 1077 24.53 -29.37 9.61
C ARG A 1077 26.02 -29.66 9.51
N LEU A 1078 26.72 -29.09 8.53
CA LEU A 1078 28.16 -29.28 8.39
C LEU A 1078 28.92 -28.65 9.56
N VAL A 1079 28.55 -27.44 9.98
CA VAL A 1079 29.18 -26.80 11.16
C VAL A 1079 28.94 -27.61 12.42
N MET A 1080 27.74 -28.16 12.62
CA MET A 1080 27.40 -29.04 13.76
C MET A 1080 28.09 -30.42 13.75
N THR A 1081 28.95 -30.72 12.77
CA THR A 1081 29.80 -31.94 12.78
C THR A 1081 31.16 -31.71 13.42
N VAL A 1082 31.48 -30.47 13.81
CA VAL A 1082 32.73 -30.10 14.49
C VAL A 1082 32.68 -30.62 15.93
N ALA A 1083 33.72 -31.34 16.36
CA ALA A 1083 33.69 -32.11 17.61
C ALA A 1083 33.59 -31.28 18.92
N ASP A 1084 33.86 -29.97 18.89
CA ASP A 1084 33.82 -29.10 20.06
C ASP A 1084 32.81 -27.95 19.89
N ARG A 1085 31.87 -27.82 20.83
CA ARG A 1085 30.81 -26.80 20.80
C ARG A 1085 31.32 -25.36 20.89
N GLY A 1086 32.45 -25.15 21.57
CA GLY A 1086 33.09 -23.83 21.59
C GLY A 1086 33.54 -23.45 20.19
N ARG A 1087 34.21 -24.39 19.50
CA ARG A 1087 34.59 -24.21 18.09
C ARG A 1087 33.38 -24.06 17.18
N GLU A 1088 32.30 -24.84 17.34
CA GLU A 1088 31.06 -24.67 16.57
C GLU A 1088 30.51 -23.24 16.67
N ALA A 1089 30.44 -22.69 17.88
CA ALA A 1089 29.96 -21.32 18.12
C ALA A 1089 30.85 -20.28 17.44
N LEU A 1090 32.17 -20.45 17.49
CA LEU A 1090 33.12 -19.59 16.80
C LEU A 1090 33.02 -19.69 15.27
N PHE A 1091 32.85 -20.89 14.72
CA PHE A 1091 32.65 -21.08 13.28
C PHE A 1091 31.36 -20.43 12.78
N PHE A 1092 30.27 -20.53 13.54
CA PHE A 1092 29.03 -19.81 13.22
C PHE A 1092 29.23 -18.28 13.27
N SER A 1093 30.03 -17.76 14.22
CA SER A 1093 30.37 -16.33 14.28
C SER A 1093 31.19 -15.88 13.07
N GLU A 1094 32.19 -16.66 12.65
CA GLU A 1094 33.00 -16.38 11.46
C GLU A 1094 32.17 -16.39 10.18
N LEU A 1095 31.25 -17.36 10.03
CA LEU A 1095 30.30 -17.38 8.92
C LEU A 1095 29.36 -16.17 8.94
N ALA A 1096 28.94 -15.71 10.12
CA ALA A 1096 28.13 -14.50 10.23
C ALA A 1096 28.89 -13.27 9.69
N ILE A 1097 30.15 -13.10 10.08
CA ILE A 1097 31.03 -12.03 9.58
C ILE A 1097 31.24 -12.16 8.07
N PHE A 1098 31.50 -13.37 7.58
CA PHE A 1098 31.71 -13.67 6.17
C PHE A 1098 30.52 -13.28 5.29
N PHE A 1099 29.30 -13.74 5.64
CA PHE A 1099 28.10 -13.38 4.88
C PHE A 1099 27.75 -11.90 5.01
N ARG A 1100 28.07 -11.27 6.15
CA ARG A 1100 27.85 -9.83 6.33
C ARG A 1100 28.77 -8.99 5.43
N LYS A 1101 30.05 -9.35 5.32
CA LYS A 1101 30.98 -8.74 4.35
C LYS A 1101 30.51 -8.91 2.91
N ALA A 1102 29.80 -9.99 2.61
CA ALA A 1102 29.15 -10.24 1.32
C ALA A 1102 27.79 -9.52 1.14
N LYS A 1103 27.36 -8.69 2.11
CA LYS A 1103 26.06 -7.97 2.15
C LYS A 1103 24.82 -8.86 2.27
N GLU A 1104 24.98 -10.07 2.80
CA GLU A 1104 23.92 -11.06 2.93
C GLU A 1104 23.37 -11.15 4.35
N GLU A 1105 22.68 -10.07 4.76
CA GLU A 1105 22.28 -9.81 6.15
C GLU A 1105 21.35 -10.89 6.76
N LYS A 1106 20.49 -11.52 5.95
CA LYS A 1106 19.57 -12.56 6.44
C LYS A 1106 20.33 -13.83 6.85
N VAL A 1107 21.31 -14.24 6.06
CA VAL A 1107 22.12 -15.43 6.34
C VAL A 1107 23.09 -15.11 7.47
N ALA A 1108 23.72 -13.94 7.45
CA ALA A 1108 24.59 -13.45 8.52
C ALA A 1108 23.88 -13.47 9.89
N SER A 1109 22.67 -12.90 9.97
CA SER A 1109 21.85 -12.88 11.19
C SER A 1109 21.53 -14.28 11.69
N ARG A 1110 21.23 -15.22 10.78
CA ARG A 1110 20.93 -16.61 11.13
C ARG A 1110 22.17 -17.36 11.64
N MET A 1111 23.32 -17.18 11.01
CA MET A 1111 24.59 -17.76 11.49
C MET A 1111 24.94 -17.22 12.88
N LEU A 1112 24.77 -15.92 13.10
CA LEU A 1112 24.99 -15.31 14.40
C LEU A 1112 24.05 -15.86 15.49
N GLN A 1113 22.77 -16.04 15.18
CA GLN A 1113 21.82 -16.65 16.11
C GLN A 1113 22.24 -18.08 16.48
N ASN A 1114 22.74 -18.87 15.52
CA ASN A 1114 23.28 -20.20 15.78
C ASN A 1114 24.54 -20.12 16.67
N ALA A 1115 25.45 -19.17 16.43
CA ALA A 1115 26.64 -18.96 17.26
C ALA A 1115 26.26 -18.73 18.74
N VAL A 1116 25.33 -17.81 18.99
CA VAL A 1116 24.85 -17.50 20.36
C VAL A 1116 24.13 -18.70 20.97
N ARG A 1117 23.35 -19.44 20.18
CA ARG A 1117 22.65 -20.65 20.65
C ARG A 1117 23.62 -21.73 21.12
N GLU A 1118 24.64 -22.04 20.32
CA GLU A 1118 25.64 -23.05 20.69
C GLU A 1118 26.50 -22.58 21.87
N ALA A 1119 26.86 -21.29 21.94
CA ALA A 1119 27.57 -20.73 23.09
C ALA A 1119 26.77 -20.84 24.39
N ARG A 1120 25.45 -20.56 24.37
CA ARG A 1120 24.57 -20.57 25.55
C ARG A 1120 24.45 -21.92 26.25
N ILE A 1121 24.79 -23.02 25.60
CA ILE A 1121 24.70 -24.37 26.19
C ILE A 1121 26.06 -24.89 26.70
N ILE A 1122 27.15 -24.15 26.50
CA ILE A 1122 28.49 -24.52 26.97
C ILE A 1122 28.54 -24.54 28.50
N ARG A 1123 29.20 -25.56 29.06
CA ARG A 1123 29.57 -25.67 30.48
C ARG A 1123 31.06 -26.06 30.56
N PRO A 1124 31.82 -25.61 31.58
CA PRO A 1124 31.44 -24.73 32.69
C PRO A 1124 31.13 -23.29 32.26
N LEU A 1125 30.54 -22.47 33.16
CA LEU A 1125 30.13 -21.09 32.86
C LEU A 1125 31.31 -20.15 32.57
N SER A 1126 32.48 -20.37 33.18
CA SER A 1126 33.71 -19.65 32.84
C SER A 1126 34.06 -19.82 31.36
N ARG A 1127 34.10 -21.07 30.88
CA ARG A 1127 34.32 -21.39 29.45
C ARG A 1127 33.27 -20.76 28.53
N ARG A 1128 32.01 -20.74 28.94
CA ARG A 1128 30.94 -20.04 28.19
C ARG A 1128 31.22 -18.55 28.09
N SER A 1129 31.58 -17.91 29.19
CA SER A 1129 31.87 -16.49 29.26
C SER A 1129 33.03 -16.12 28.33
N TYR A 1130 34.13 -16.90 28.36
CA TYR A 1130 35.27 -16.70 27.46
C TYR A 1130 34.88 -16.85 25.98
N ILE A 1131 34.13 -17.90 25.60
CA ILE A 1131 33.70 -18.11 24.20
C ILE A 1131 32.73 -17.00 23.73
N MET A 1132 31.81 -16.55 24.58
CA MET A 1132 30.92 -15.43 24.24
C MET A 1132 31.70 -14.13 24.07
N CYS A 1133 32.68 -13.87 24.94
CA CYS A 1133 33.58 -12.73 24.83
C CYS A 1133 34.41 -12.77 23.52
N ASP A 1134 34.88 -13.97 23.13
CA ASP A 1134 35.59 -14.19 21.88
C ASP A 1134 34.74 -13.83 20.65
N ILE A 1135 33.46 -14.25 20.64
CA ILE A 1135 32.48 -13.89 19.61
C ILE A 1135 32.28 -12.36 19.57
N ALA A 1136 32.14 -11.73 20.74
CA ALA A 1136 31.97 -10.28 20.84
C ALA A 1136 33.16 -9.53 20.23
N LEU A 1137 34.39 -9.90 20.60
CA LEU A 1137 35.62 -9.30 20.08
C LEU A 1137 35.76 -9.48 18.56
N LYS A 1138 35.46 -10.67 18.02
CA LYS A 1138 35.47 -10.91 16.57
C LYS A 1138 34.44 -10.07 15.82
N LEU A 1139 33.23 -9.92 16.36
CA LEU A 1139 32.19 -9.08 15.76
C LEU A 1139 32.55 -7.59 15.83
N HIS A 1140 33.14 -7.16 16.94
CA HIS A 1140 33.62 -5.80 17.11
C HIS A 1140 34.72 -5.47 16.10
N ALA A 1141 35.70 -6.36 15.94
CA ALA A 1141 36.74 -6.28 14.91
C ALA A 1141 36.19 -6.20 13.48
N ALA A 1142 35.01 -6.79 13.25
CA ALA A 1142 34.32 -6.76 11.97
C ALA A 1142 33.41 -5.52 11.79
N GLY A 1143 33.41 -4.55 12.71
CA GLY A 1143 32.59 -3.33 12.67
C GLY A 1143 31.16 -3.50 13.18
N CYS A 1144 30.84 -4.60 13.87
CA CYS A 1144 29.49 -4.90 14.37
C CYS A 1144 29.32 -4.50 15.85
N VAL A 1145 29.59 -3.24 16.20
CA VAL A 1145 29.76 -2.77 17.58
C VAL A 1145 28.56 -3.07 18.49
N ARG A 1146 27.33 -2.70 18.10
CA ARG A 1146 26.12 -2.93 18.91
C ARG A 1146 25.91 -4.42 19.22
N THR A 1147 26.02 -5.26 18.20
CA THR A 1147 25.84 -6.70 18.34
C THR A 1147 26.93 -7.36 19.18
N ALA A 1148 28.16 -6.84 19.09
CA ALA A 1148 29.25 -7.28 19.94
C ALA A 1148 28.97 -6.96 21.42
N GLN A 1149 28.43 -5.76 21.70
CA GLN A 1149 28.07 -5.34 23.05
C GLN A 1149 26.96 -6.21 23.64
N ASP A 1150 25.90 -6.51 22.87
CA ASP A 1150 24.84 -7.43 23.31
C ASP A 1150 25.39 -8.81 23.70
N ILE A 1151 26.36 -9.33 22.94
CA ILE A 1151 26.96 -10.65 23.21
C ILE A 1151 27.92 -10.59 24.40
N LEU A 1152 28.63 -9.48 24.58
CA LEU A 1152 29.43 -9.23 25.76
C LEU A 1152 28.57 -9.20 27.04
N ASP A 1153 27.38 -8.59 27.00
CA ASP A 1153 26.44 -8.62 28.12
C ASP A 1153 26.01 -10.06 28.46
N ASN A 1154 25.82 -10.91 27.46
CA ASN A 1154 25.58 -12.34 27.69
C ASN A 1154 26.79 -13.05 28.34
N ALA A 1155 28.02 -12.62 28.03
CA ALA A 1155 29.24 -13.14 28.65
C ALA A 1155 29.35 -12.71 30.13
N ILE A 1156 28.99 -11.47 30.44
CA ILE A 1156 28.91 -10.89 31.79
C ILE A 1156 27.84 -11.61 32.61
N ASP A 1157 26.66 -11.87 32.05
CA ASP A 1157 25.61 -12.66 32.70
C ASP A 1157 26.10 -14.09 33.02
N ALA A 1158 26.79 -14.73 32.08
CA ALA A 1158 27.39 -16.05 32.32
C ALA A 1158 28.43 -16.02 33.46
N ALA A 1159 29.24 -14.96 33.54
CA ALA A 1159 30.23 -14.76 34.61
C ALA A 1159 29.58 -14.53 35.97
N THR A 1160 28.55 -13.66 36.03
CA THR A 1160 27.80 -13.33 37.26
C THR A 1160 27.21 -14.58 37.91
N ASN A 1161 26.80 -15.56 37.11
CA ASN A 1161 26.22 -16.82 37.55
C ASN A 1161 27.24 -17.89 38.02
N ILE A 1162 28.53 -17.58 38.05
CA ILE A 1162 29.58 -18.46 38.61
C ILE A 1162 29.55 -18.41 40.15
N ARG A 1163 29.42 -19.59 40.78
CA ARG A 1163 29.28 -19.70 42.25
C ARG A 1163 30.58 -19.50 43.03
N GLN A 1164 31.73 -19.85 42.43
CA GLN A 1164 33.04 -19.70 43.08
C GLN A 1164 33.51 -18.26 42.90
N SER A 1165 33.62 -17.49 43.99
CA SER A 1165 33.98 -16.07 43.94
C SER A 1165 35.33 -15.84 43.28
N ALA A 1166 36.37 -16.60 43.65
CA ALA A 1166 37.71 -16.44 43.08
C ALA A 1166 37.72 -16.64 41.55
N LEU A 1167 37.04 -17.67 41.04
CA LEU A 1167 36.93 -17.92 39.60
C LEU A 1167 36.04 -16.88 38.90
N ARG A 1168 35.01 -16.38 39.58
CA ARG A 1168 34.14 -15.33 39.03
C ARG A 1168 34.89 -14.01 38.88
N ASP A 1169 35.67 -13.65 39.88
CA ASP A 1169 36.46 -12.42 39.90
C ASP A 1169 37.56 -12.50 38.80
N GLU A 1170 38.23 -13.65 38.67
CA GLU A 1170 39.16 -13.93 37.55
C GLU A 1170 38.49 -13.79 36.17
N VAL A 1171 37.27 -14.32 35.99
CA VAL A 1171 36.53 -14.17 34.73
C VAL A 1171 36.15 -12.69 34.48
N PHE A 1172 35.75 -11.95 35.50
CA PHE A 1172 35.43 -10.53 35.37
C PHE A 1172 36.64 -9.68 35.01
N ASP A 1173 37.81 -9.97 35.57
CA ASP A 1173 39.05 -9.28 35.24
C ASP A 1173 39.40 -9.46 33.75
N GLU A 1174 39.22 -10.68 33.21
CA GLU A 1174 39.42 -10.95 31.78
C GLU A 1174 38.36 -10.31 30.87
N LEU A 1175 37.09 -10.26 31.30
CA LEU A 1175 36.05 -9.54 30.55
C LEU A 1175 36.29 -8.02 30.57
N GLY A 1176 36.72 -7.47 31.71
CA GLY A 1176 37.09 -6.06 31.84
C GLY A 1176 38.26 -5.70 30.94
N LEU A 1177 39.19 -6.63 30.76
CA LEU A 1177 40.26 -6.50 29.78
C LEU A 1177 39.72 -6.49 28.33
N ALA A 1178 38.81 -7.40 27.98
CA ALA A 1178 38.22 -7.42 26.65
C ALA A 1178 37.49 -6.12 26.31
N ILE A 1179 36.79 -5.52 27.29
CA ILE A 1179 36.15 -4.20 27.14
C ILE A 1179 37.18 -3.12 26.81
N ARG A 1180 38.32 -3.09 27.51
CA ARG A 1180 39.41 -2.15 27.21
C ARG A 1180 39.92 -2.33 25.78
N ILE A 1181 40.12 -3.56 25.33
CA ILE A 1181 40.57 -3.86 23.96
C ILE A 1181 39.54 -3.40 22.92
N MET A 1182 38.24 -3.57 23.18
CA MET A 1182 37.19 -3.05 22.29
C MET A 1182 37.28 -1.51 22.20
N GLN A 1183 37.45 -0.82 23.33
CA GLN A 1183 37.61 0.64 23.34
C GLN A 1183 38.86 1.12 22.59
N GLU A 1184 39.98 0.39 22.68
CA GLU A 1184 41.20 0.69 21.93
C GLU A 1184 41.04 0.49 20.41
N MET A 1185 40.12 -0.38 19.98
CA MET A 1185 39.86 -0.62 18.55
C MET A 1185 38.98 0.46 17.92
N GLU A 1186 38.33 1.30 18.72
CA GLU A 1186 37.49 2.42 18.29
C GLU A 1186 38.28 3.74 18.13
N GLN A 1187 39.51 3.81 18.66
CA GLN A 1187 40.46 4.92 18.51
C GLN A 1187 41.28 4.77 17.23
#